data_AF-Q5L0V4-F1
#
_entry.id   AF-Q5L0V4-F1
#
_cell.length_a   1.000
_cell.length_b   1.000
_cell.length_c   1.000
_cell.angle_alpha   90.00
_cell.angle_beta   90.00
_cell.angle_gamma   90.00
#
_symmetry.space_group_name_H-M   'P 1'
#
loop_
_entity.id
_entity.type
_entity.pdbx_description
1 polymer ?
#
loop_
_entity_poly.entity_id
_entity_poly.type
_entity_poly.pdbx_seq_one_letter_code
_entity_poly.pdbx_strand_id
1 'polypeptide(L)'
;MRWKWLFVFYWKRLLKSKLYIGASFSFFLLLAVRFTLFFTDPYNMESYGDIPHEVFMLVQIVSLFYIVWFYLLYSNELRYGVSSWFADGYRILLEKMSALLAVHALYQGIMLMMSCGVFSIVYLFVGVEPSDLYLSLLRFLAVYQFGPLVLTVLYGVIIALLLETKKVSFFAILLVWILTGPMTTELFIDLSKTVHARDWASLLFIGKHAIQRAYDSYIGFEVDRGGEWKWAAWFLSLVGLALLSSIRFTQTRKERNAVLKAFLVFPFLIVLTAYHSLQTNTKAFTRADQTTELEEYRQMKQETKADLRYRIQSYDLSLHGSRAVVRVALSQLETNRPTFQLYHLYPLHSIEADHQPVKFTRNGDLVTVWLPKRTSTLTFSYEIVDTALIPYTNGRIVLLADRAWYPKKRATHMYRTYEYRVAGTRAWGGAFTDQFFPDETYTFTLNVDGDVLFCNVPKRGTVYRGKAQAVTLIKGQGHQLVDQGYEITYPADWPHMAERAPTVIHQMEKTFRHVQQIASTAVSSLPNKIVFSSFGLSSFLANDHLVYNTNDLYGIDQYIMEQNFYEKILRLSVPPKGSRIMYNEWISLATRWLMQKNDLPVIDWSSKSEWFESQPSSVKKQIEAIYQAFQPLDVDQKQQCLRTWYANMDDGWTWDRIFEMMQEVNGVGGRH
;
A
#
# COMPACT_ATOMS: atom_id res chain seq x y z
N MET A 1 -13.01 -46.14 -14.70
CA MET A 1 -11.67 -46.66 -15.05
C MET A 1 -10.93 -45.80 -16.07
N ARG A 2 -11.48 -45.53 -17.26
CA ARG A 2 -10.84 -44.74 -18.35
C ARG A 2 -10.07 -43.48 -17.89
N TRP A 3 -10.72 -42.57 -17.14
CA TRP A 3 -10.10 -41.33 -16.64
C TRP A 3 -8.76 -41.54 -15.88
N LYS A 4 -8.62 -42.58 -15.04
CA LYS A 4 -7.36 -42.85 -14.31
C LYS A 4 -6.20 -43.16 -15.26
N TRP A 5 -6.47 -43.87 -16.35
CA TRP A 5 -5.48 -44.17 -17.38
C TRP A 5 -5.13 -42.94 -18.22
N LEU A 6 -6.12 -42.09 -18.55
CA LEU A 6 -5.89 -40.80 -19.22
C LEU A 6 -5.04 -39.87 -18.37
N PHE A 7 -5.28 -39.79 -17.06
CA PHE A 7 -4.47 -39.04 -16.11
C PHE A 7 -2.99 -39.50 -16.14
N VAL A 8 -2.74 -40.81 -16.00
CA VAL A 8 -1.38 -41.37 -16.05
C VAL A 8 -0.72 -41.17 -17.43
N PHE A 9 -1.50 -41.23 -18.52
CA PHE A 9 -1.02 -40.96 -19.87
C PHE A 9 -0.58 -39.50 -20.04
N TYR A 10 -1.42 -38.52 -19.69
CA TYR A 10 -1.09 -37.11 -19.81
C TYR A 10 0.04 -36.70 -18.86
N TRP A 11 0.12 -37.29 -17.66
CA TRP A 11 1.26 -37.12 -16.74
C TRP A 11 2.58 -37.53 -17.39
N LYS A 12 2.63 -38.74 -17.97
CA LYS A 12 3.82 -39.22 -18.72
C LYS A 12 4.11 -38.37 -19.96
N ARG A 13 3.10 -37.81 -20.63
CA ARG A 13 3.26 -37.00 -21.84
C ARG A 13 3.76 -35.59 -21.55
N LEU A 14 3.35 -35.00 -20.43
CA LEU A 14 3.89 -33.73 -19.91
C LEU A 14 5.36 -33.86 -19.54
N LEU A 15 5.72 -34.89 -18.76
CA LEU A 15 7.12 -35.15 -18.36
C LEU A 15 8.07 -35.40 -19.55
N LYS A 16 7.56 -35.90 -20.68
CA LYS A 16 8.34 -36.09 -21.92
C LYS A 16 8.40 -34.84 -22.82
N SER A 17 7.66 -33.78 -22.50
CA SER A 17 7.62 -32.57 -23.32
C SER A 17 8.78 -31.65 -23.01
N LYS A 18 9.74 -31.56 -23.94
CA LYS A 18 10.84 -30.58 -23.89
C LYS A 18 10.34 -29.13 -23.76
N LEU A 19 9.23 -28.79 -24.42
CA LEU A 19 8.65 -27.44 -24.39
C LEU A 19 8.06 -27.11 -23.02
N TYR A 20 7.28 -28.04 -22.45
CA TYR A 20 6.60 -27.82 -21.18
C TYR A 20 7.60 -27.84 -20.02
N ILE A 21 8.44 -28.88 -19.92
CA ILE A 21 9.46 -28.99 -18.87
C ILE A 21 10.54 -27.90 -19.02
N GLY A 22 10.89 -27.53 -20.25
CA GLY A 22 11.78 -26.40 -20.53
C GLY A 22 11.22 -25.08 -20.00
N ALA A 23 9.94 -24.78 -20.25
CA ALA A 23 9.29 -23.60 -19.71
C ALA A 23 9.21 -23.61 -18.17
N SER A 24 8.90 -24.76 -17.57
CA SER A 24 8.92 -24.93 -16.09
C SER A 24 10.31 -24.71 -15.49
N PHE A 25 11.37 -25.19 -16.16
CA PHE A 25 12.75 -25.00 -15.72
C PHE A 25 13.19 -23.54 -15.88
N SER A 26 12.84 -22.91 -17.01
CA SER A 26 13.10 -21.49 -17.27
C SER A 26 12.43 -20.58 -16.24
N PHE A 27 11.27 -20.96 -15.68
CA PHE A 27 10.66 -20.23 -14.56
C PHE A 27 11.64 -20.08 -13.39
N PHE A 28 12.18 -21.20 -12.89
CA PHE A 28 13.10 -21.19 -11.74
C PHE A 28 14.48 -20.64 -12.08
N LEU A 29 14.96 -20.84 -13.31
CA LEU A 29 16.21 -20.24 -13.79
C LEU A 29 16.12 -18.70 -13.79
N LEU A 30 15.02 -18.15 -14.34
CA LEU A 30 14.80 -16.70 -14.34
C LEU A 30 14.53 -16.17 -12.94
N LEU A 31 13.81 -16.91 -12.08
CA LEU A 31 13.61 -16.54 -10.69
C LEU A 31 14.95 -16.48 -9.92
N ALA A 32 15.85 -17.45 -10.15
CA ALA A 32 17.19 -17.43 -9.58
C ALA A 32 18.00 -16.23 -10.08
N VAL A 33 17.95 -15.89 -11.37
CA VAL A 33 18.56 -14.68 -11.92
C VAL A 33 18.00 -13.41 -11.27
N ARG A 34 16.68 -13.35 -11.02
CA ARG A 34 16.05 -12.22 -10.31
C ARG A 34 16.53 -12.09 -8.87
N PHE A 35 16.63 -13.19 -8.12
CA PHE A 35 17.23 -13.16 -6.79
C PHE A 35 18.70 -12.74 -6.84
N THR A 36 19.50 -13.24 -7.79
CA THR A 36 20.88 -12.79 -7.95
C THR A 36 20.93 -11.28 -8.18
N LEU A 37 20.14 -10.74 -9.11
CA LEU A 37 20.10 -9.29 -9.37
C LEU A 37 19.73 -8.49 -8.11
N PHE A 38 18.71 -8.93 -7.38
CA PHE A 38 18.27 -8.31 -6.12
C PHE A 38 19.37 -8.32 -5.03
N PHE A 39 20.06 -9.45 -4.86
CA PHE A 39 21.13 -9.60 -3.86
C PHE A 39 22.50 -9.07 -4.30
N THR A 40 22.69 -8.78 -5.60
CA THR A 40 23.87 -8.07 -6.12
C THR A 40 23.64 -6.57 -6.26
N ASP A 41 22.47 -6.05 -5.86
CA ASP A 41 22.22 -4.62 -5.86
C ASP A 41 23.23 -3.92 -4.91
N PRO A 42 23.95 -2.89 -5.38
CA PRO A 42 25.03 -2.27 -4.61
C PRO A 42 24.56 -1.52 -3.36
N TYR A 43 23.25 -1.41 -3.15
CA TYR A 43 22.63 -0.64 -2.08
C TYR A 43 21.78 -1.48 -1.11
N ASN A 44 21.83 -2.82 -1.24
CA ASN A 44 21.15 -3.78 -0.36
C ASN A 44 19.65 -3.51 -0.18
N MET A 45 18.86 -3.86 -1.20
CA MET A 45 17.40 -3.78 -1.13
C MET A 45 16.84 -4.71 -0.02
N GLU A 46 15.93 -4.17 0.79
CA GLU A 46 15.25 -4.87 1.90
C GLU A 46 13.72 -4.93 1.74
N SER A 47 13.18 -4.58 0.56
CA SER A 47 11.76 -4.73 0.26
C SER A 47 11.35 -6.20 0.04
N TYR A 48 11.62 -7.07 1.02
CA TYR A 48 11.44 -8.53 0.91
C TYR A 48 9.97 -8.94 0.71
N GLY A 49 9.03 -8.16 1.25
CA GLY A 49 7.59 -8.32 0.99
C GLY A 49 7.22 -8.07 -0.48
N ASP A 50 7.97 -7.24 -1.19
CA ASP A 50 7.72 -6.95 -2.61
C ASP A 50 8.35 -7.94 -3.58
N ILE A 51 9.41 -8.69 -3.22
CA ILE A 51 10.12 -9.61 -4.15
C ILE A 51 9.19 -10.62 -4.86
N PRO A 52 8.13 -11.17 -4.24
CA PRO A 52 7.15 -12.02 -4.94
C PRO A 52 6.49 -11.37 -6.18
N HIS A 53 6.60 -10.06 -6.40
CA HIS A 53 6.17 -9.42 -7.65
C HIS A 53 6.98 -9.88 -8.89
N GLU A 54 8.19 -10.41 -8.73
CA GLU A 54 8.95 -10.93 -9.87
C GLU A 54 8.21 -12.09 -10.59
N VAL A 55 7.36 -12.82 -9.85
CA VAL A 55 6.55 -13.92 -10.37
C VAL A 55 5.60 -13.50 -11.49
N PHE A 56 5.07 -12.26 -11.51
CA PHE A 56 4.14 -11.82 -12.56
C PHE A 56 4.79 -11.86 -13.95
N MET A 57 6.06 -11.48 -14.06
CA MET A 57 6.79 -11.52 -15.35
C MET A 57 7.06 -12.96 -15.78
N LEU A 58 7.42 -13.83 -14.83
CA LEU A 58 7.72 -15.23 -15.10
C LEU A 58 6.46 -16.00 -15.52
N VAL A 59 5.34 -15.77 -14.84
CA VAL A 59 4.02 -16.31 -15.21
C VAL A 59 3.59 -15.81 -16.58
N GLN A 60 3.79 -14.53 -16.90
CA GLN A 60 3.55 -14.00 -18.24
C GLN A 60 4.32 -14.82 -19.27
N ILE A 61 5.65 -14.91 -19.15
CA ILE A 61 6.50 -15.61 -20.14
C ILE A 61 6.14 -17.10 -20.26
N VAL A 62 6.00 -17.81 -19.14
CA VAL A 62 5.76 -19.26 -19.12
C VAL A 62 4.37 -19.62 -19.62
N SER A 63 3.36 -18.78 -19.37
CA SER A 63 2.00 -19.03 -19.83
C SER A 63 1.90 -19.17 -21.35
N LEU A 64 2.67 -18.39 -22.13
CA LEU A 64 2.71 -18.50 -23.60
C LEU A 64 3.14 -19.89 -24.05
N PHE A 65 4.23 -20.42 -23.48
CA PHE A 65 4.75 -21.75 -23.82
C PHE A 65 3.77 -22.86 -23.45
N TYR A 66 3.08 -22.74 -22.31
CA TYR A 66 2.02 -23.68 -21.93
C TYR A 66 0.83 -23.62 -22.89
N ILE A 67 0.30 -22.43 -23.23
CA ILE A 67 -0.81 -22.27 -24.18
C ILE A 67 -0.46 -22.90 -25.54
N VAL A 68 0.75 -22.62 -26.07
CA VAL A 68 1.25 -23.22 -27.31
C VAL A 68 1.34 -24.74 -27.19
N TRP A 69 1.86 -25.27 -26.07
CA TRP A 69 1.95 -26.71 -25.86
C TRP A 69 0.59 -27.40 -25.83
N PHE A 70 -0.37 -26.84 -25.07
CA PHE A 70 -1.73 -27.38 -24.97
C PHE A 70 -2.48 -27.32 -26.29
N TYR A 71 -2.35 -26.22 -27.03
CA TYR A 71 -2.87 -26.09 -28.39
C TYR A 71 -2.30 -27.20 -29.31
N LEU A 72 -0.98 -27.32 -29.41
CA LEU A 72 -0.34 -28.32 -30.26
C LEU A 72 -0.68 -29.76 -29.85
N LEU A 73 -0.78 -30.05 -28.55
CA LEU A 73 -1.23 -31.34 -28.05
C LEU A 73 -2.66 -31.65 -28.53
N TYR A 74 -3.58 -30.73 -28.28
CA TYR A 74 -5.01 -30.98 -28.43
C TYR A 74 -5.46 -30.92 -29.90
N SER A 75 -4.93 -29.99 -30.70
CA SER A 75 -5.20 -29.92 -32.14
C SER A 75 -4.72 -31.16 -32.89
N ASN A 76 -3.60 -31.77 -32.47
CA ASN A 76 -3.17 -33.05 -33.02
C ASN A 76 -4.14 -34.18 -32.64
N GLU A 77 -4.62 -34.25 -31.40
CA GLU A 77 -5.61 -35.27 -31.00
C GLU A 77 -6.96 -35.11 -31.71
N LEU A 78 -7.40 -33.87 -31.98
CA LEU A 78 -8.56 -33.59 -32.81
C LEU A 78 -8.34 -34.02 -34.27
N ARG A 79 -7.15 -33.74 -34.85
CA ARG A 79 -6.79 -34.12 -36.23
C ARG A 79 -6.81 -35.64 -36.46
N TYR A 80 -6.37 -36.43 -35.48
CA TYR A 80 -6.44 -37.90 -35.57
C TYR A 80 -7.85 -38.46 -35.34
N GLY A 81 -8.83 -37.62 -34.98
CA GLY A 81 -10.26 -37.94 -35.05
C GLY A 81 -10.76 -39.06 -34.13
N VAL A 82 -9.93 -39.59 -33.22
CA VAL A 82 -10.22 -40.84 -32.47
C VAL A 82 -11.58 -40.84 -31.75
N SER A 83 -12.09 -39.67 -31.34
CA SER A 83 -13.42 -39.52 -30.75
C SER A 83 -14.60 -39.76 -31.72
N SER A 84 -14.46 -39.61 -33.04
CA SER A 84 -15.55 -39.87 -34.00
C SER A 84 -15.78 -41.36 -34.28
N TRP A 85 -14.87 -42.23 -33.85
CA TRP A 85 -14.93 -43.69 -34.08
C TRP A 85 -15.59 -44.49 -32.95
N PHE A 86 -15.91 -43.84 -31.81
CA PHE A 86 -16.55 -44.48 -30.66
C PHE A 86 -17.91 -43.86 -30.37
N ALA A 87 -18.88 -44.69 -29.99
CA ALA A 87 -20.23 -44.25 -29.58
C ALA A 87 -20.23 -43.40 -28.29
N ASP A 88 -19.22 -43.58 -27.43
CA ASP A 88 -18.93 -42.73 -26.25
C ASP A 88 -18.03 -41.52 -26.60
N GLY A 89 -17.88 -41.18 -27.88
CA GLY A 89 -16.84 -40.29 -28.40
C GLY A 89 -16.75 -38.93 -27.71
N TYR A 90 -17.90 -38.31 -27.44
CA TYR A 90 -17.98 -37.02 -26.76
C TYR A 90 -17.66 -37.13 -25.26
N ARG A 91 -18.10 -38.20 -24.59
CA ARG A 91 -17.70 -38.50 -23.20
C ARG A 91 -16.19 -38.68 -23.08
N ILE A 92 -15.56 -39.37 -24.03
CA ILE A 92 -14.10 -39.55 -24.07
C ILE A 92 -13.39 -38.19 -24.22
N LEU A 93 -13.93 -37.27 -25.03
CA LEU A 93 -13.41 -35.91 -25.16
C LEU A 93 -13.40 -35.17 -23.81
N LEU A 94 -14.51 -35.20 -23.07
CA LEU A 94 -14.60 -34.57 -21.74
C LEU A 94 -13.72 -35.27 -20.69
N GLU A 95 -13.62 -36.59 -20.70
CA GLU A 95 -12.71 -37.35 -19.83
C GLU A 95 -11.23 -37.01 -20.13
N LYS A 96 -10.87 -36.70 -21.39
CA LYS A 96 -9.54 -36.20 -21.75
C LYS A 96 -9.28 -34.78 -21.25
N MET A 97 -10.20 -33.84 -21.50
CA MET A 97 -10.07 -32.44 -21.09
C MET A 97 -9.92 -32.32 -19.56
N SER A 98 -10.76 -33.03 -18.81
CA SER A 98 -10.71 -33.06 -17.34
C SER A 98 -9.45 -33.75 -16.80
N ALA A 99 -8.99 -34.85 -17.42
CA ALA A 99 -7.72 -35.48 -17.04
C ALA A 99 -6.53 -34.56 -17.30
N LEU A 100 -6.47 -33.90 -18.46
CA LEU A 100 -5.39 -32.98 -18.83
C LEU A 100 -5.34 -31.76 -17.90
N LEU A 101 -6.49 -31.18 -17.56
CA LEU A 101 -6.61 -30.10 -16.58
C LEU A 101 -6.14 -30.56 -15.19
N ALA A 102 -6.58 -31.72 -14.70
CA ALA A 102 -6.20 -32.22 -13.38
C ALA A 102 -4.70 -32.53 -13.27
N VAL A 103 -4.09 -33.10 -14.32
CA VAL A 103 -2.65 -33.36 -14.38
C VAL A 103 -1.86 -32.04 -14.42
N HIS A 104 -2.30 -31.06 -15.21
CA HIS A 104 -1.67 -29.75 -15.25
C HIS A 104 -1.78 -29.01 -13.91
N ALA A 105 -2.96 -29.01 -13.29
CA ALA A 105 -3.17 -28.42 -11.96
C ALA A 105 -2.29 -29.09 -10.90
N LEU A 106 -2.13 -30.42 -10.91
CA LEU A 106 -1.17 -31.10 -10.02
C LEU A 106 0.26 -30.60 -10.24
N TYR A 107 0.69 -30.44 -11.49
CA TYR A 107 2.02 -29.91 -11.79
C TYR A 107 2.18 -28.44 -11.36
N GLN A 108 1.18 -27.58 -11.59
CA GLN A 108 1.23 -26.19 -11.09
C GLN A 108 1.16 -26.13 -9.56
N GLY A 109 0.52 -27.08 -8.89
CA GLY A 109 0.57 -27.22 -7.43
C GLY A 109 1.98 -27.57 -6.93
N ILE A 110 2.71 -28.43 -7.63
CA ILE A 110 4.13 -28.71 -7.34
C ILE A 110 4.97 -27.44 -7.56
N MET A 111 4.78 -26.74 -8.69
CA MET A 111 5.45 -25.46 -8.97
C MET A 111 5.16 -24.40 -7.89
N LEU A 112 3.93 -24.32 -7.40
CA LEU A 112 3.51 -23.42 -6.32
C LEU A 112 4.27 -23.71 -5.02
N MET A 113 4.29 -24.98 -4.60
CA MET A 113 5.00 -25.39 -3.38
C MET A 113 6.52 -25.19 -3.51
N MET A 114 7.09 -25.43 -4.69
CA MET A 114 8.50 -25.14 -4.96
C MET A 114 8.80 -23.63 -4.89
N SER A 115 8.00 -22.77 -5.55
CA SER A 115 8.15 -21.31 -5.45
C SER A 115 8.04 -20.84 -4.00
N CYS A 116 7.00 -21.27 -3.29
CA CYS A 116 6.78 -20.92 -1.89
C CYS A 116 7.97 -21.35 -1.02
N GLY A 117 8.52 -22.56 -1.25
CA GLY A 117 9.72 -23.04 -0.58
C GLY A 117 10.95 -22.19 -0.87
N VAL A 118 11.19 -21.79 -2.12
CA VAL A 118 12.32 -20.92 -2.49
C VAL A 118 12.21 -19.54 -1.83
N PHE A 119 11.04 -18.88 -1.90
CA PHE A 119 10.82 -17.62 -1.19
C PHE A 119 10.96 -17.77 0.33
N SER A 120 10.48 -18.87 0.91
CA SER A 120 10.62 -19.14 2.35
C SER A 120 12.08 -19.33 2.76
N ILE A 121 12.89 -20.01 1.94
CA ILE A 121 14.34 -20.15 2.16
C ILE A 121 15.03 -18.79 2.09
N VAL A 122 14.65 -17.94 1.13
CA VAL A 122 15.16 -16.56 1.02
C VAL A 122 14.82 -15.75 2.28
N TYR A 123 13.57 -15.77 2.73
CA TYR A 123 13.12 -15.10 3.96
C TYR A 123 13.88 -15.57 5.19
N LEU A 124 14.06 -16.89 5.36
CA LEU A 124 14.87 -17.44 6.46
C LEU A 124 16.35 -17.05 6.38
N PHE A 125 16.93 -16.96 5.16
CA PHE A 125 18.33 -16.56 4.96
C PHE A 125 18.58 -15.09 5.31
N VAL A 126 17.63 -14.20 5.02
CA VAL A 126 17.73 -12.76 5.36
C VAL A 126 17.23 -12.44 6.78
N GLY A 127 16.84 -13.44 7.57
CA GLY A 127 16.42 -13.24 8.96
C GLY A 127 14.99 -12.72 9.17
N VAL A 128 14.09 -12.91 8.19
CA VAL A 128 12.65 -12.65 8.37
C VAL A 128 12.02 -13.73 9.25
N GLU A 129 11.38 -13.30 10.34
CA GLU A 129 10.86 -14.19 11.38
C GLU A 129 9.64 -15.02 10.92
N PRO A 130 9.52 -16.30 11.33
CA PRO A 130 8.34 -17.12 11.06
C PRO A 130 7.03 -16.49 11.57
N SER A 131 6.15 -16.12 10.65
CA SER A 131 4.90 -15.41 10.93
C SER A 131 3.81 -15.75 9.91
N ASP A 132 2.61 -15.16 10.07
CA ASP A 132 1.51 -15.22 9.10
C ASP A 132 1.91 -14.74 7.68
N LEU A 133 3.07 -14.08 7.52
CA LEU A 133 3.64 -13.72 6.21
C LEU A 133 3.75 -14.95 5.30
N TYR A 134 4.26 -16.08 5.80
CA TYR A 134 4.53 -17.28 5.01
C TYR A 134 3.23 -17.93 4.49
N LEU A 135 2.17 -17.94 5.30
CA LEU A 135 0.84 -18.40 4.87
C LEU A 135 0.19 -17.41 3.88
N SER A 136 0.41 -16.11 4.10
CA SER A 136 -0.08 -15.06 3.20
C SER A 136 0.64 -15.09 1.83
N LEU A 137 1.93 -15.42 1.81
CA LEU A 137 2.73 -15.67 0.61
C LEU A 137 2.20 -16.88 -0.18
N LEU A 138 1.90 -18.01 0.50
CA LEU A 138 1.31 -19.16 -0.16
C LEU A 138 -0.02 -18.80 -0.83
N ARG A 139 -0.87 -18.01 -0.15
CA ARG A 139 -2.13 -17.51 -0.69
C ARG A 139 -1.92 -16.59 -1.91
N PHE A 140 -0.94 -15.68 -1.84
CA PHE A 140 -0.56 -14.79 -2.94
C PHE A 140 -0.10 -15.56 -4.18
N LEU A 141 0.82 -16.51 -4.01
CA LEU A 141 1.28 -17.36 -5.10
C LEU A 141 0.15 -18.28 -5.62
N ALA A 142 -0.78 -18.72 -4.77
CA ALA A 142 -1.95 -19.48 -5.22
C ALA A 142 -2.84 -18.66 -6.18
N VAL A 143 -3.11 -17.39 -5.85
CA VAL A 143 -3.94 -16.51 -6.69
C VAL A 143 -3.22 -16.05 -7.95
N TYR A 144 -1.93 -15.67 -7.89
CA TYR A 144 -1.23 -15.00 -9.00
C TYR A 144 -0.22 -15.86 -9.77
N GLN A 145 0.25 -16.99 -9.22
CA GLN A 145 1.08 -17.97 -9.94
C GLN A 145 0.25 -19.17 -10.38
N PHE A 146 -0.29 -19.92 -9.43
CA PHE A 146 -1.02 -21.15 -9.71
C PHE A 146 -2.28 -20.87 -10.55
N GLY A 147 -3.09 -19.89 -10.12
CA GLY A 147 -4.34 -19.55 -10.79
C GLY A 147 -4.20 -19.30 -12.29
N PRO A 148 -3.40 -18.30 -12.74
CA PRO A 148 -3.23 -17.97 -14.15
C PRO A 148 -2.55 -19.07 -14.95
N LEU A 149 -1.56 -19.77 -14.38
CA LEU A 149 -0.91 -20.88 -15.07
C LEU A 149 -1.91 -22.02 -15.32
N VAL A 150 -2.77 -22.37 -14.36
CA VAL A 150 -3.83 -23.37 -14.56
C VAL A 150 -4.80 -23.01 -15.69
N LEU A 151 -5.07 -21.73 -15.96
CA LEU A 151 -5.95 -21.33 -17.07
C LEU A 151 -5.34 -21.61 -18.46
N THR A 152 -4.01 -21.80 -18.57
CA THR A 152 -3.32 -22.01 -19.85
C THR A 152 -3.78 -23.25 -20.61
N VAL A 153 -4.18 -24.33 -19.91
CA VAL A 153 -4.78 -25.51 -20.54
C VAL A 153 -6.11 -25.18 -21.18
N LEU A 154 -6.94 -24.36 -20.55
CA LEU A 154 -8.24 -23.98 -21.08
C LEU A 154 -8.07 -23.07 -22.31
N TYR A 155 -7.18 -22.08 -22.27
CA TYR A 155 -6.87 -21.25 -23.44
C TYR A 155 -6.38 -22.10 -24.63
N GLY A 156 -5.39 -22.97 -24.44
CA GLY A 156 -4.86 -23.82 -25.51
C GLY A 156 -5.90 -24.79 -26.08
N VAL A 157 -6.74 -25.39 -25.22
CA VAL A 157 -7.82 -26.31 -25.62
C VAL A 157 -8.96 -25.59 -26.33
N ILE A 158 -9.36 -24.39 -25.90
CA ILE A 158 -10.41 -23.59 -26.56
C ILE A 158 -9.93 -23.17 -27.96
N ILE A 159 -8.69 -22.68 -28.08
CA ILE A 159 -8.12 -22.29 -29.38
C ILE A 159 -8.03 -23.51 -30.31
N ALA A 160 -7.63 -24.68 -29.80
CA ALA A 160 -7.65 -25.93 -30.57
C ALA A 160 -9.09 -26.35 -30.99
N LEU A 161 -10.08 -26.21 -30.10
CA LEU A 161 -11.49 -26.52 -30.40
C LEU A 161 -12.11 -25.56 -31.42
N LEU A 162 -11.66 -24.31 -31.52
CA LEU A 162 -12.22 -23.30 -32.45
C LEU A 162 -11.48 -23.24 -33.78
N LEU A 163 -10.15 -23.35 -33.76
CA LEU A 163 -9.27 -23.10 -34.92
C LEU A 163 -8.52 -24.34 -35.41
N GLU A 164 -8.62 -25.48 -34.71
CA GLU A 164 -8.01 -26.76 -35.08
C GLU A 164 -6.51 -26.62 -35.38
N THR A 165 -6.06 -26.86 -36.62
CA THR A 165 -4.66 -26.74 -37.03
C THR A 165 -4.40 -25.52 -37.93
N LYS A 166 -5.28 -24.52 -37.93
CA LYS A 166 -5.14 -23.31 -38.77
C LYS A 166 -3.94 -22.46 -38.31
N LYS A 167 -3.23 -21.82 -39.24
CA LYS A 167 -2.10 -20.93 -38.91
C LYS A 167 -2.51 -19.71 -38.07
N VAL A 168 -3.75 -19.23 -38.25
CA VAL A 168 -4.34 -18.10 -37.51
C VAL A 168 -4.37 -18.34 -35.99
N SER A 169 -4.34 -19.61 -35.54
CA SER A 169 -4.29 -19.94 -34.11
C SER A 169 -3.11 -19.30 -33.38
N PHE A 170 -1.95 -19.13 -34.01
CA PHE A 170 -0.80 -18.49 -33.35
C PHE A 170 -1.04 -17.00 -33.07
N PHE A 171 -1.77 -16.31 -33.94
CA PHE A 171 -2.21 -14.93 -33.69
C PHE A 171 -3.25 -14.87 -32.56
N ALA A 172 -4.20 -15.83 -32.53
CA ALA A 172 -5.16 -15.93 -31.44
C ALA A 172 -4.48 -16.23 -30.07
N ILE A 173 -3.45 -17.08 -30.05
CA ILE A 173 -2.63 -17.36 -28.86
C ILE A 173 -1.94 -16.08 -28.36
N LEU A 174 -1.30 -15.32 -29.26
CA LEU A 174 -0.63 -14.07 -28.91
C LEU A 174 -1.60 -13.04 -28.33
N LEU A 175 -2.78 -12.88 -28.96
CA LEU A 175 -3.81 -11.94 -28.52
C LEU A 175 -4.39 -12.32 -27.14
N VAL A 176 -4.70 -13.60 -26.92
CA VAL A 176 -5.15 -14.09 -25.59
C VAL A 176 -4.07 -13.86 -24.54
N TRP A 177 -2.81 -14.21 -24.85
CA TRP A 177 -1.68 -14.05 -23.94
C TRP A 177 -1.43 -12.60 -23.49
N ILE A 178 -1.60 -11.62 -24.39
CA ILE A 178 -1.51 -10.19 -24.06
C ILE A 178 -2.71 -9.75 -23.21
N LEU A 179 -3.93 -10.17 -23.56
CA LEU A 179 -5.17 -9.67 -22.93
C LEU A 179 -5.52 -10.32 -21.60
N THR A 180 -5.08 -11.55 -21.34
CA THR A 180 -5.41 -12.28 -20.09
C THR A 180 -4.19 -12.55 -19.23
N GLY A 181 -3.05 -11.94 -19.56
CA GLY A 181 -1.80 -12.12 -18.85
C GLY A 181 -1.77 -11.40 -17.48
N PRO A 182 -0.97 -11.88 -16.51
CA PRO A 182 -0.70 -11.16 -15.26
C PRO A 182 -0.15 -9.74 -15.46
N MET A 183 0.52 -9.44 -16.58
CA MET A 183 1.12 -8.13 -16.87
C MET A 183 0.14 -7.11 -17.49
N THR A 184 -1.14 -7.47 -17.62
CA THR A 184 -2.18 -6.63 -18.28
C THR A 184 -2.32 -5.23 -17.69
N THR A 185 -2.19 -5.05 -16.38
CA THR A 185 -2.35 -3.75 -15.71
C THR A 185 -1.20 -2.77 -15.94
N GLU A 186 0.00 -3.23 -16.29
CA GLU A 186 1.11 -2.35 -16.71
C GLU A 186 1.15 -2.19 -18.24
N LEU A 187 0.78 -3.23 -19.01
CA LEU A 187 0.64 -3.11 -20.48
C LEU A 187 -0.46 -2.11 -20.90
N PHE A 188 -1.52 -2.00 -20.09
CA PHE A 188 -2.63 -1.06 -20.29
C PHE A 188 -2.73 -0.07 -19.11
N ILE A 189 -1.59 0.51 -18.72
CA ILE A 189 -1.49 1.33 -17.49
C ILE A 189 -2.47 2.51 -17.42
N ASP A 190 -2.77 3.16 -18.55
CA ASP A 190 -3.70 4.30 -18.54
C ASP A 190 -5.16 3.86 -18.35
N LEU A 191 -5.50 2.64 -18.77
CA LEU A 191 -6.78 2.02 -18.42
C LEU A 191 -6.79 1.60 -16.94
N SER A 192 -5.74 0.95 -16.44
CA SER A 192 -5.69 0.49 -15.04
C SER A 192 -5.76 1.65 -14.02
N LYS A 193 -5.20 2.82 -14.35
CA LYS A 193 -5.33 4.05 -13.56
C LYS A 193 -6.77 4.59 -13.44
N THR A 194 -7.71 4.15 -14.28
CA THR A 194 -9.10 4.63 -14.27
C THR A 194 -10.12 3.58 -13.81
N VAL A 195 -9.68 2.34 -13.58
CA VAL A 195 -10.54 1.24 -13.14
C VAL A 195 -10.39 1.01 -11.64
N HIS A 196 -11.48 1.20 -10.89
CA HIS A 196 -11.53 1.02 -9.44
C HIS A 196 -11.65 -0.45 -9.06
N ALA A 197 -11.34 -0.78 -7.81
CA ALA A 197 -11.39 -2.15 -7.29
C ALA A 197 -12.78 -2.81 -7.48
N ARG A 198 -13.86 -2.02 -7.40
CA ARG A 198 -15.24 -2.52 -7.48
C ARG A 198 -15.90 -2.33 -8.85
N ASP A 199 -15.18 -1.80 -9.84
CA ASP A 199 -15.67 -1.68 -11.21
C ASP A 199 -15.69 -3.03 -11.92
N TRP A 200 -16.71 -3.29 -12.73
CA TRP A 200 -16.81 -4.53 -13.53
C TRP A 200 -15.58 -4.72 -14.44
N ALA A 201 -14.97 -3.63 -14.91
CA ALA A 201 -13.78 -3.65 -15.73
C ALA A 201 -12.56 -4.24 -14.99
N SER A 202 -12.54 -4.21 -13.64
CA SER A 202 -11.49 -4.84 -12.84
C SER A 202 -11.45 -6.37 -13.01
N LEU A 203 -12.56 -6.99 -13.42
CA LEU A 203 -12.64 -8.42 -13.73
C LEU A 203 -11.85 -8.80 -14.99
N LEU A 204 -11.58 -7.85 -15.89
CA LEU A 204 -10.80 -8.09 -17.11
C LEU A 204 -9.32 -8.36 -16.79
N PHE A 205 -8.82 -7.83 -15.67
CA PHE A 205 -7.43 -8.00 -15.23
C PHE A 205 -7.28 -9.20 -14.30
N ILE A 206 -6.65 -10.28 -14.79
CA ILE A 206 -6.30 -11.46 -13.99
C ILE A 206 -5.08 -11.19 -13.08
N GLY A 207 -4.24 -10.21 -13.46
CA GLY A 207 -3.13 -9.72 -12.63
C GLY A 207 -3.59 -8.86 -11.44
N LYS A 208 -2.59 -8.33 -10.73
CA LYS A 208 -2.78 -7.41 -9.61
C LYS A 208 -2.95 -5.96 -10.06
N HIS A 209 -3.53 -5.10 -9.22
CA HIS A 209 -3.91 -3.72 -9.56
C HIS A 209 -2.68 -2.82 -9.80
N ALA A 210 -1.56 -3.06 -9.11
CA ALA A 210 -0.31 -2.32 -9.31
C ALA A 210 0.90 -3.26 -9.23
N ILE A 211 1.61 -3.52 -10.34
CA ILE A 211 2.59 -4.63 -10.37
C ILE A 211 3.86 -4.34 -9.53
N GLN A 212 4.13 -3.09 -9.19
CA GLN A 212 5.32 -2.67 -8.43
C GLN A 212 5.23 -2.82 -6.91
N ARG A 213 4.03 -2.97 -6.32
CA ARG A 213 3.86 -3.18 -4.85
C ARG A 213 3.05 -4.44 -4.60
N ALA A 214 3.67 -5.53 -4.15
CA ALA A 214 3.00 -6.77 -3.82
C ALA A 214 2.58 -6.83 -2.35
N TYR A 215 3.21 -6.04 -1.48
CA TYR A 215 2.98 -6.03 -0.04
C TYR A 215 2.81 -4.59 0.47
N ASP A 216 1.94 -4.41 1.47
CA ASP A 216 1.81 -3.14 2.20
C ASP A 216 2.02 -3.36 3.71
N SER A 217 2.73 -2.44 4.35
CA SER A 217 3.20 -2.59 5.74
C SER A 217 2.03 -2.81 6.69
N TYR A 218 2.08 -3.88 7.50
CA TYR A 218 1.04 -4.36 8.41
C TYR A 218 -0.27 -4.86 7.78
N ILE A 219 -0.63 -4.44 6.58
CA ILE A 219 -1.80 -4.94 5.84
C ILE A 219 -1.52 -6.31 5.22
N GLY A 220 -0.32 -6.52 4.69
CA GLY A 220 0.13 -7.76 4.08
C GLY A 220 0.18 -7.71 2.55
N PHE A 221 0.24 -8.89 1.92
CA PHE A 221 0.18 -9.02 0.46
C PHE A 221 -1.16 -8.52 -0.12
N GLU A 222 -1.13 -8.07 -1.39
CA GLU A 222 -2.32 -7.79 -2.22
C GLU A 222 -3.13 -9.06 -2.49
N VAL A 223 -3.81 -9.60 -1.47
CA VAL A 223 -4.69 -10.78 -1.58
C VAL A 223 -5.92 -10.62 -0.71
N ASP A 224 -6.96 -10.07 -1.31
CA ASP A 224 -8.31 -10.10 -0.78
C ASP A 224 -9.08 -11.35 -1.27
N ARG A 225 -10.35 -11.47 -0.86
CA ARG A 225 -11.24 -12.51 -1.39
C ARG A 225 -11.75 -12.19 -2.80
N GLY A 226 -11.72 -10.91 -3.19
CA GLY A 226 -12.07 -10.43 -4.51
C GLY A 226 -11.25 -11.06 -5.61
N GLY A 227 -9.93 -11.15 -5.45
CA GLY A 227 -9.00 -11.83 -6.35
C GLY A 227 -9.26 -13.34 -6.49
N GLU A 228 -9.55 -14.02 -5.38
CA GLU A 228 -9.91 -15.45 -5.36
C GLU A 228 -11.21 -15.71 -6.14
N TRP A 229 -12.23 -14.89 -5.91
CA TRP A 229 -13.48 -14.94 -6.66
C TRP A 229 -13.31 -14.55 -8.14
N LYS A 230 -12.39 -13.63 -8.46
CA LYS A 230 -12.05 -13.26 -9.84
C LYS A 230 -11.49 -14.46 -10.59
N TRP A 231 -10.56 -15.19 -9.98
CA TRP A 231 -10.03 -16.43 -10.55
C TRP A 231 -11.13 -17.48 -10.76
N ALA A 232 -12.04 -17.66 -9.79
CA ALA A 232 -13.17 -18.57 -9.92
C ALA A 232 -14.11 -18.17 -11.08
N ALA A 233 -14.39 -16.87 -11.26
CA ALA A 233 -15.19 -16.36 -12.38
C ALA A 233 -14.53 -16.64 -13.74
N TRP A 234 -13.21 -16.43 -13.85
CA TRP A 234 -12.45 -16.75 -15.07
C TRP A 234 -12.41 -18.25 -15.37
N PHE A 235 -12.15 -19.08 -14.35
CA PHE A 235 -12.16 -20.54 -14.48
C PHE A 235 -13.52 -21.05 -14.97
N LEU A 236 -14.63 -20.60 -14.35
CA LEU A 236 -15.99 -20.96 -14.78
C LEU A 236 -16.30 -20.48 -16.19
N SER A 237 -15.89 -19.25 -16.55
CA SER A 237 -16.08 -18.69 -17.89
C SER A 237 -15.37 -19.50 -18.97
N LEU A 238 -14.11 -19.89 -18.72
CA LEU A 238 -13.31 -20.67 -19.65
C LEU A 238 -13.77 -22.14 -19.73
N VAL A 239 -14.20 -22.75 -18.63
CA VAL A 239 -14.84 -24.08 -18.67
C VAL A 239 -16.15 -24.03 -19.45
N GLY A 240 -16.98 -23.00 -19.23
CA GLY A 240 -18.22 -22.78 -19.99
C GLY A 240 -17.96 -22.59 -21.49
N LEU A 241 -16.95 -21.81 -21.86
CA LEU A 241 -16.53 -21.60 -23.25
C LEU A 241 -15.94 -22.87 -23.89
N ALA A 242 -15.17 -23.67 -23.15
CA ALA A 242 -14.66 -24.95 -23.61
C ALA A 242 -15.79 -25.97 -23.85
N LEU A 243 -16.77 -26.03 -22.94
CA LEU A 243 -17.97 -26.86 -23.11
C LEU A 243 -18.78 -26.42 -24.34
N LEU A 244 -19.05 -25.12 -24.49
CA LEU A 244 -19.75 -24.57 -25.65
C LEU A 244 -19.02 -24.89 -26.97
N SER A 245 -17.71 -24.68 -27.01
CA SER A 245 -16.85 -24.99 -28.18
C SER A 245 -16.83 -26.50 -28.51
N SER A 246 -17.05 -27.36 -27.51
CA SER A 246 -17.11 -28.81 -27.68
C SER A 246 -18.45 -29.34 -28.21
N ILE A 247 -19.54 -28.53 -28.21
CA ILE A 247 -20.88 -28.98 -28.65
C ILE A 247 -20.87 -29.57 -30.06
N ARG A 248 -20.04 -29.04 -30.96
CA ARG A 248 -19.93 -29.55 -32.35
C ARG A 248 -19.45 -31.00 -32.46
N PHE A 249 -18.96 -31.58 -31.36
CA PHE A 249 -18.51 -32.98 -31.27
C PHE A 249 -19.51 -33.91 -30.54
N THR A 250 -20.68 -33.42 -30.10
CA THR A 250 -21.73 -34.30 -29.52
C THR A 250 -22.36 -35.16 -30.60
N GLN A 251 -22.46 -36.47 -30.38
CA GLN A 251 -23.07 -37.41 -31.34
C GLN A 251 -24.58 -37.57 -31.09
N THR A 252 -25.03 -37.45 -29.83
CA THR A 252 -26.45 -37.68 -29.47
C THR A 252 -27.18 -36.41 -29.03
N ARG A 253 -28.51 -36.37 -29.26
CA ARG A 253 -29.39 -35.33 -28.69
C ARG A 253 -29.34 -35.28 -27.16
N LYS A 254 -29.09 -36.41 -26.49
CA LYS A 254 -28.99 -36.48 -25.01
C LYS A 254 -27.75 -35.73 -24.51
N GLU A 255 -26.59 -35.97 -25.10
CA GLU A 255 -25.35 -35.25 -24.78
C GLU A 255 -25.49 -33.75 -25.06
N ARG A 256 -25.97 -33.38 -26.25
CA ARG A 256 -26.19 -31.97 -26.62
C ARG A 256 -27.12 -31.26 -25.63
N ASN A 257 -28.22 -31.90 -25.23
CA ASN A 257 -29.14 -31.35 -24.24
C ASN A 257 -28.53 -31.27 -22.84
N ALA A 258 -27.65 -32.20 -22.45
CA ALA A 258 -26.94 -32.14 -21.18
C ALA A 258 -25.96 -30.96 -21.13
N VAL A 259 -25.21 -30.71 -22.21
CA VAL A 259 -24.29 -29.57 -22.32
C VAL A 259 -25.06 -28.25 -22.32
N LEU A 260 -26.17 -28.16 -23.07
CA LEU A 260 -27.04 -26.98 -23.05
C LEU A 260 -27.64 -26.71 -21.66
N LYS A 261 -28.08 -27.75 -20.94
CA LYS A 261 -28.55 -27.61 -19.55
C LYS A 261 -27.46 -27.15 -18.60
N ALA A 262 -26.24 -27.69 -18.71
CA ALA A 262 -25.10 -27.20 -17.93
C ALA A 262 -24.82 -25.72 -18.26
N PHE A 263 -24.84 -25.35 -19.54
CA PHE A 263 -24.63 -23.98 -20.01
C PHE A 263 -25.69 -22.98 -19.53
N LEU A 264 -26.89 -23.41 -19.11
CA LEU A 264 -27.86 -22.52 -18.44
C LEU A 264 -27.44 -22.18 -17.00
N VAL A 265 -26.64 -23.02 -16.34
CA VAL A 265 -26.20 -22.81 -14.94
C VAL A 265 -24.92 -21.98 -14.88
N PHE A 266 -24.01 -22.14 -15.85
CA PHE A 266 -22.72 -21.42 -15.87
C PHE A 266 -22.85 -19.89 -15.77
N PRO A 267 -23.72 -19.20 -16.54
CA PRO A 267 -23.88 -17.75 -16.43
C PRO A 267 -24.27 -17.28 -15.03
N PHE A 268 -25.16 -18.01 -14.34
CA PHE A 268 -25.54 -17.68 -12.97
C PHE A 268 -24.34 -17.82 -12.01
N LEU A 269 -23.56 -18.89 -12.12
CA LEU A 269 -22.36 -19.08 -11.32
C LEU A 269 -21.27 -18.04 -11.61
N ILE A 270 -21.09 -17.66 -12.88
CA ILE A 270 -20.13 -16.61 -13.30
C ILE A 270 -20.56 -15.25 -12.75
N VAL A 271 -21.85 -14.88 -12.85
CA VAL A 271 -22.37 -13.63 -12.29
C VAL A 271 -22.25 -13.62 -10.76
N LEU A 272 -22.53 -14.74 -10.09
CA LEU A 272 -22.40 -14.86 -8.64
C LEU A 272 -20.95 -14.68 -8.17
N THR A 273 -19.99 -15.35 -8.80
CA THR A 273 -18.56 -15.22 -8.46
C THR A 273 -18.01 -13.85 -8.86
N ALA A 274 -18.39 -13.30 -10.01
CA ALA A 274 -18.03 -11.94 -10.41
C ALA A 274 -18.58 -10.89 -9.43
N TYR A 275 -19.83 -11.01 -8.99
CA TYR A 275 -20.42 -10.12 -7.99
C TYR A 275 -19.68 -10.18 -6.65
N HIS A 276 -19.42 -11.38 -6.13
CA HIS A 276 -18.62 -11.54 -4.91
C HIS A 276 -17.18 -11.04 -5.08
N SER A 277 -16.59 -11.16 -6.28
CA SER A 277 -15.29 -10.58 -6.59
C SER A 277 -15.30 -9.06 -6.37
N LEU A 278 -16.22 -8.35 -7.03
CA LEU A 278 -16.33 -6.88 -6.92
C LEU A 278 -16.66 -6.40 -5.50
N GLN A 279 -17.47 -7.13 -4.75
CA GLN A 279 -17.83 -6.76 -3.38
C GLN A 279 -16.70 -6.95 -2.36
N THR A 280 -15.73 -7.82 -2.66
CA THR A 280 -14.66 -8.20 -1.70
C THR A 280 -13.25 -7.84 -2.16
N ASN A 281 -13.13 -7.07 -3.25
CA ASN A 281 -11.88 -6.47 -3.73
C ASN A 281 -11.51 -5.26 -2.84
N THR A 282 -10.25 -5.18 -2.41
CA THR A 282 -9.74 -4.08 -1.57
C THR A 282 -9.32 -2.88 -2.40
N LYS A 283 -9.48 -1.68 -1.83
CA LYS A 283 -8.99 -0.42 -2.39
C LYS A 283 -7.51 -0.15 -2.08
N ALA A 284 -6.93 -0.85 -1.10
CA ALA A 284 -5.58 -0.61 -0.58
C ALA A 284 -4.49 -0.55 -1.65
N PHE A 285 -4.62 -1.34 -2.72
CA PHE A 285 -3.61 -1.49 -3.77
C PHE A 285 -4.03 -0.84 -5.12
N THR A 286 -5.21 -0.21 -5.19
CA THR A 286 -5.76 0.30 -6.45
C THR A 286 -5.41 1.77 -6.69
N ARG A 287 -4.54 2.03 -7.68
CA ARG A 287 -4.11 3.37 -8.11
C ARG A 287 -5.28 4.31 -8.45
N ALA A 288 -6.37 3.79 -9.03
CA ALA A 288 -7.56 4.55 -9.36
C ALA A 288 -8.29 5.07 -8.12
N ASP A 289 -8.61 4.18 -7.16
CA ASP A 289 -9.24 4.54 -5.89
C ASP A 289 -8.42 5.57 -5.10
N GLN A 290 -7.09 5.42 -5.07
CA GLN A 290 -6.20 6.42 -4.45
C GLN A 290 -6.27 7.78 -5.17
N THR A 291 -6.27 7.78 -6.50
CA THR A 291 -6.30 9.01 -7.30
C THR A 291 -7.62 9.76 -7.12
N THR A 292 -8.74 9.04 -7.16
CA THR A 292 -10.09 9.59 -6.92
C THR A 292 -10.20 10.20 -5.53
N GLU A 293 -9.74 9.51 -4.49
CA GLU A 293 -9.79 10.03 -3.11
C GLU A 293 -8.93 11.31 -2.93
N LEU A 294 -7.75 11.37 -3.54
CA LEU A 294 -6.89 12.56 -3.49
C LEU A 294 -7.48 13.75 -4.29
N GLU A 295 -8.20 13.48 -5.38
CA GLU A 295 -8.89 14.50 -6.17
C GLU A 295 -10.15 15.02 -5.45
N GLU A 296 -10.86 14.18 -4.68
CA GLU A 296 -11.93 14.65 -3.77
C GLU A 296 -11.40 15.71 -2.78
N TYR A 297 -10.25 15.45 -2.13
CA TYR A 297 -9.60 16.43 -1.24
C TYR A 297 -9.21 17.73 -1.93
N ARG A 298 -8.83 17.67 -3.21
CA ARG A 298 -8.48 18.83 -4.02
C ARG A 298 -9.69 19.71 -4.33
N GLN A 299 -10.88 19.12 -4.42
CA GLN A 299 -12.14 19.82 -4.67
C GLN A 299 -12.80 20.35 -3.38
N MET A 300 -12.38 19.89 -2.20
CA MET A 300 -12.88 20.38 -0.91
C MET A 300 -12.46 21.83 -0.63
N LYS A 301 -13.38 22.61 -0.04
CA LYS A 301 -13.12 23.99 0.39
C LYS A 301 -12.21 24.02 1.62
N GLN A 302 -10.95 24.32 1.35
CA GLN A 302 -9.87 24.52 2.33
C GLN A 302 -10.28 25.41 3.53
N GLU A 303 -11.06 26.46 3.28
CA GLU A 303 -11.60 27.33 4.31
C GLU A 303 -13.05 26.95 4.65
N THR A 304 -13.23 26.28 5.79
CA THR A 304 -14.54 25.93 6.35
C THR A 304 -14.69 26.51 7.75
N LYS A 305 -15.85 27.08 8.07
CA LYS A 305 -16.14 27.60 9.42
C LYS A 305 -16.34 26.43 10.40
N ALA A 306 -15.33 26.14 11.21
CA ALA A 306 -15.40 25.23 12.34
C ALA A 306 -15.57 25.99 13.66
N ASP A 307 -16.42 25.52 14.57
CA ASP A 307 -16.57 26.07 15.91
C ASP A 307 -15.95 25.12 16.95
N LEU A 308 -14.79 25.51 17.47
CA LEU A 308 -13.99 24.72 18.41
C LEU A 308 -14.05 25.25 19.86
N ARG A 309 -15.08 26.04 20.19
CA ARG A 309 -15.28 26.61 21.54
C ARG A 309 -15.83 25.58 22.54
N TYR A 310 -15.02 24.55 22.76
CA TYR A 310 -15.23 23.46 23.70
C TYR A 310 -13.89 22.81 24.07
N ARG A 311 -13.85 22.08 25.19
CA ARG A 311 -12.72 21.21 25.56
C ARG A 311 -13.18 19.76 25.63
N ILE A 312 -12.28 18.85 25.24
CA ILE A 312 -12.49 17.41 25.40
C ILE A 312 -11.77 16.98 26.68
N GLN A 313 -12.45 16.18 27.51
CA GLN A 313 -11.89 15.63 28.75
C GLN A 313 -11.34 14.21 28.52
N SER A 314 -12.12 13.39 27.82
CA SER A 314 -11.80 11.99 27.57
C SER A 314 -12.53 11.45 26.34
N TYR A 315 -11.99 10.36 25.80
CA TYR A 315 -12.65 9.51 24.82
C TYR A 315 -12.79 8.09 25.36
N ASP A 316 -13.92 7.47 25.05
CA ASP A 316 -14.18 6.05 25.22
C ASP A 316 -14.53 5.48 23.84
N LEU A 317 -13.68 4.59 23.31
CA LEU A 317 -13.75 4.06 21.96
C LEU A 317 -14.00 2.55 22.00
N SER A 318 -15.05 2.09 21.35
CA SER A 318 -15.31 0.66 21.11
C SER A 318 -15.17 0.37 19.62
N LEU A 319 -14.29 -0.56 19.26
CA LEU A 319 -14.07 -1.04 17.89
C LEU A 319 -14.31 -2.54 17.84
N HIS A 320 -15.35 -2.95 17.11
CA HIS A 320 -15.71 -4.35 16.88
C HIS A 320 -15.93 -4.59 15.39
N GLY A 321 -15.03 -5.34 14.76
CA GLY A 321 -14.91 -5.41 13.30
C GLY A 321 -14.71 -4.02 12.70
N SER A 322 -15.57 -3.65 11.74
CA SER A 322 -15.62 -2.31 11.14
C SER A 322 -16.43 -1.29 11.97
N ARG A 323 -17.21 -1.71 12.96
CA ARG A 323 -18.11 -0.81 13.68
C ARG A 323 -17.36 -0.07 14.79
N ALA A 324 -17.38 1.26 14.71
CA ALA A 324 -16.80 2.15 15.70
C ALA A 324 -17.89 2.91 16.46
N VAL A 325 -17.79 2.93 17.79
CA VAL A 325 -18.61 3.77 18.67
C VAL A 325 -17.65 4.59 19.54
N VAL A 326 -17.72 5.91 19.43
CA VAL A 326 -16.82 6.82 20.17
C VAL A 326 -17.63 7.80 21.00
N ARG A 327 -17.49 7.69 22.32
CA ARG A 327 -18.07 8.64 23.28
C ARG A 327 -17.02 9.68 23.69
N VAL A 328 -17.30 10.93 23.39
CA VAL A 328 -16.49 12.11 23.71
C VAL A 328 -17.10 12.80 24.93
N ALA A 329 -16.32 12.94 26.01
CA ALA A 329 -16.70 13.75 27.16
C ALA A 329 -16.26 15.20 26.95
N LEU A 330 -17.19 16.14 27.09
CA LEU A 330 -17.01 17.56 26.80
C LEU A 330 -17.05 18.41 28.07
N SER A 331 -16.33 19.52 28.05
CA SER A 331 -16.38 20.57 29.06
C SER A 331 -16.22 21.94 28.43
N GLN A 332 -16.61 23.01 29.15
CA GLN A 332 -16.53 24.40 28.66
C GLN A 332 -17.18 24.58 27.27
N LEU A 333 -18.37 23.99 27.09
CA LEU A 333 -19.11 24.04 25.83
C LEU A 333 -19.80 25.40 25.66
N GLU A 334 -19.12 26.29 24.95
CA GLU A 334 -19.54 27.68 24.69
C GLU A 334 -20.24 27.85 23.33
N THR A 335 -20.44 26.75 22.60
CA THR A 335 -21.16 26.71 21.33
C THR A 335 -22.32 25.70 21.36
N ASN A 336 -23.37 26.00 20.57
CA ASN A 336 -24.45 25.06 20.26
C ASN A 336 -24.22 24.31 18.93
N ARG A 337 -23.08 24.55 18.26
CA ARG A 337 -22.69 23.94 16.98
C ARG A 337 -21.23 23.47 16.95
N PRO A 338 -20.76 22.65 17.90
CA PRO A 338 -19.37 22.19 17.91
C PRO A 338 -19.04 21.40 16.63
N THR A 339 -17.85 21.65 16.08
CA THR A 339 -17.32 20.96 14.90
C THR A 339 -16.23 19.96 15.31
N PHE A 340 -16.28 18.77 14.72
CA PHE A 340 -15.30 17.69 14.88
C PHE A 340 -14.76 17.27 13.51
N GLN A 341 -13.52 16.80 13.45
CA GLN A 341 -12.93 16.19 12.26
C GLN A 341 -13.07 14.66 12.36
N LEU A 342 -13.77 14.06 11.40
CA LEU A 342 -13.97 12.62 11.23
C LEU A 342 -13.98 12.31 9.72
N TYR A 343 -13.06 11.47 9.29
CA TYR A 343 -12.74 11.17 7.90
C TYR A 343 -13.96 10.90 7.00
N HIS A 344 -14.07 11.65 5.91
CA HIS A 344 -15.30 11.85 5.13
C HIS A 344 -15.92 10.57 4.55
N LEU A 345 -15.11 9.57 4.19
CA LEU A 345 -15.60 8.32 3.61
C LEU A 345 -16.21 7.36 4.65
N TYR A 346 -16.01 7.57 5.95
CA TYR A 346 -16.63 6.74 6.99
C TYR A 346 -18.14 7.03 7.10
N PRO A 347 -19.03 6.04 6.88
CA PRO A 347 -20.47 6.22 7.05
C PRO A 347 -20.81 6.52 8.51
N LEU A 348 -21.27 7.75 8.75
CA LEU A 348 -21.68 8.22 10.08
C LEU A 348 -23.19 7.99 10.27
N HIS A 349 -23.53 6.98 11.06
CA HIS A 349 -24.91 6.52 11.25
C HIS A 349 -25.71 7.41 12.20
N SER A 350 -25.11 7.78 13.33
CA SER A 350 -25.76 8.64 14.33
C SER A 350 -24.76 9.43 15.15
N ILE A 351 -25.23 10.56 15.67
CA ILE A 351 -24.62 11.23 16.82
C ILE A 351 -25.71 11.38 17.89
N GLU A 352 -25.39 11.04 19.12
CA GLU A 352 -26.25 11.20 20.29
C GLU A 352 -25.62 12.18 21.27
N ALA A 353 -26.42 13.11 21.81
CA ALA A 353 -26.06 13.96 22.93
C ALA A 353 -26.81 13.47 24.19
N ASP A 354 -26.08 13.06 25.22
CA ASP A 354 -26.61 12.45 26.45
C ASP A 354 -27.75 11.43 26.18
N HIS A 355 -27.49 10.48 25.26
CA HIS A 355 -28.40 9.40 24.82
C HIS A 355 -29.64 9.85 24.02
N GLN A 356 -29.63 11.05 23.43
CA GLN A 356 -30.67 11.51 22.51
C GLN A 356 -30.09 11.86 21.14
N PRO A 357 -30.67 11.40 20.02
CA PRO A 357 -30.13 11.66 18.68
C PRO A 357 -30.17 13.17 18.35
N VAL A 358 -29.06 13.67 17.81
CA VAL A 358 -28.90 15.08 17.41
C VAL A 358 -28.66 15.21 15.91
N LYS A 359 -29.11 16.34 15.34
CA LYS A 359 -28.86 16.66 13.93
C LYS A 359 -27.39 17.02 13.74
N PHE A 360 -26.82 16.65 12.60
CA PHE A 360 -25.47 17.05 12.22
C PHE A 360 -25.41 17.39 10.72
N THR A 361 -24.38 18.14 10.34
CA THR A 361 -24.08 18.52 8.96
C THR A 361 -22.62 18.23 8.68
N ARG A 362 -22.30 17.62 7.53
CA ARG A 362 -20.95 17.24 7.14
C ARG A 362 -20.46 18.07 5.94
N ASN A 363 -19.20 18.49 5.98
CA ASN A 363 -18.49 19.10 4.86
C ASN A 363 -17.08 18.50 4.80
N GLY A 364 -16.83 17.58 3.86
CA GLY A 364 -15.63 16.75 3.88
C GLY A 364 -15.47 16.05 5.23
N ASP A 365 -14.26 16.09 5.80
CA ASP A 365 -14.01 15.50 7.12
C ASP A 365 -14.65 16.27 8.29
N LEU A 366 -15.25 17.45 8.07
CA LEU A 366 -15.76 18.30 9.16
C LEU A 366 -17.24 18.02 9.43
N VAL A 367 -17.53 17.56 10.65
CA VAL A 367 -18.86 17.23 11.16
C VAL A 367 -19.27 18.27 12.20
N THR A 368 -20.31 19.05 11.91
CA THR A 368 -20.86 20.06 12.83
C THR A 368 -22.16 19.54 13.43
N VAL A 369 -22.21 19.47 14.77
CA VAL A 369 -23.29 18.85 15.54
C VAL A 369 -24.22 19.92 16.10
N TRP A 370 -25.53 19.78 15.95
CA TRP A 370 -26.52 20.78 16.33
C TRP A 370 -27.14 20.44 17.68
N LEU A 371 -26.74 21.17 18.72
CA LEU A 371 -27.11 20.87 20.10
C LEU A 371 -28.32 21.71 20.54
N PRO A 372 -29.47 21.08 20.84
CA PRO A 372 -30.65 21.82 21.31
C PRO A 372 -30.51 22.31 22.75
N LYS A 373 -29.63 21.68 23.54
CA LYS A 373 -29.27 22.03 24.92
C LYS A 373 -27.76 21.80 25.11
N ARG A 374 -27.14 22.44 26.11
CA ARG A 374 -25.77 22.08 26.51
C ARG A 374 -25.75 20.62 26.96
N THR A 375 -24.74 19.89 26.51
CA THR A 375 -24.54 18.46 26.78
C THR A 375 -23.15 18.22 27.38
N SER A 376 -23.02 17.14 28.14
CA SER A 376 -21.73 16.70 28.70
C SER A 376 -21.06 15.62 27.85
N THR A 377 -21.82 14.85 27.07
CA THR A 377 -21.29 13.74 26.29
C THR A 377 -21.90 13.64 24.90
N LEU A 378 -21.04 13.43 23.89
CA LEU A 378 -21.45 13.10 22.52
C LEU A 378 -21.00 11.68 22.19
N THR A 379 -21.89 10.86 21.64
CA THR A 379 -21.57 9.51 21.15
C THR A 379 -21.73 9.47 19.64
N PHE A 380 -20.65 9.16 18.93
CA PHE A 380 -20.62 8.99 17.48
C PHE A 380 -20.67 7.50 17.15
N SER A 381 -21.60 7.08 16.29
CA SER A 381 -21.66 5.70 15.77
C SER A 381 -21.42 5.72 14.27
N TYR A 382 -20.37 5.04 13.82
CA TYR A 382 -19.96 5.01 12.41
C TYR A 382 -19.29 3.69 12.03
N GLU A 383 -19.07 3.50 10.73
CA GLU A 383 -18.29 2.37 10.22
C GLU A 383 -16.96 2.83 9.64
N ILE A 384 -15.91 2.09 9.98
CA ILE A 384 -14.63 2.15 9.30
C ILE A 384 -14.73 1.29 8.05
N VAL A 385 -14.59 1.93 6.90
CA VAL A 385 -14.60 1.27 5.58
C VAL A 385 -13.20 1.22 5.00
N ASP A 386 -12.96 0.23 4.14
CA ASP A 386 -11.73 0.10 3.36
C ASP A 386 -11.61 1.25 2.34
N THR A 387 -10.53 2.03 2.45
CA THR A 387 -10.21 3.14 1.54
C THR A 387 -8.74 3.11 1.13
N ALA A 388 -8.34 3.96 0.19
CA ALA A 388 -6.96 4.00 -0.27
C ALA A 388 -6.03 4.69 0.76
N LEU A 389 -6.52 5.68 1.52
CA LEU A 389 -5.76 6.27 2.62
C LEU A 389 -5.87 5.50 3.95
N ILE A 390 -6.93 4.71 4.16
CA ILE A 390 -7.09 3.86 5.35
C ILE A 390 -7.53 2.44 4.94
N PRO A 391 -6.57 1.57 4.61
CA PRO A 391 -6.88 0.21 4.17
C PRO A 391 -7.44 -0.65 5.32
N TYR A 392 -8.46 -1.45 5.00
CA TYR A 392 -9.08 -2.43 5.88
C TYR A 392 -9.28 -3.76 5.14
N THR A 393 -8.43 -4.75 5.43
CA THR A 393 -8.40 -6.02 4.69
C THR A 393 -8.30 -7.21 5.64
N ASN A 394 -9.25 -8.14 5.54
CA ASN A 394 -9.30 -9.38 6.33
C ASN A 394 -9.18 -9.17 7.86
N GLY A 395 -9.72 -8.06 8.39
CA GLY A 395 -9.64 -7.70 9.82
C GLY A 395 -8.34 -6.99 10.23
N ARG A 396 -7.39 -6.82 9.29
CA ARG A 396 -6.18 -6.02 9.47
C ARG A 396 -6.49 -4.56 9.16
N ILE A 397 -5.97 -3.66 9.99
CA ILE A 397 -6.25 -2.23 9.95
C ILE A 397 -5.11 -1.41 10.54
N VAL A 398 -4.84 -0.26 9.94
CA VAL A 398 -3.84 0.70 10.42
C VAL A 398 -4.49 2.07 10.64
N LEU A 399 -4.82 2.34 11.91
CA LEU A 399 -5.48 3.56 12.36
C LEU A 399 -4.46 4.49 13.01
N LEU A 400 -3.81 5.32 12.20
CA LEU A 400 -2.75 6.21 12.65
C LEU A 400 -3.29 7.47 13.35
N ALA A 401 -2.55 7.97 14.33
CA ALA A 401 -2.89 9.16 15.10
C ALA A 401 -3.06 10.42 14.24
N ASP A 402 -2.38 10.55 13.09
CA ASP A 402 -2.49 11.68 12.17
C ASP A 402 -3.73 11.61 11.25
N ARG A 403 -4.41 10.47 11.19
CA ARG A 403 -5.64 10.28 10.39
C ARG A 403 -6.89 10.56 11.21
N ALA A 404 -7.96 11.05 10.58
CA ALA A 404 -9.20 11.40 11.27
C ALA A 404 -10.12 10.18 11.52
N TRP A 405 -9.57 9.09 12.06
CA TRP A 405 -10.31 7.83 12.23
C TRP A 405 -11.31 7.83 13.40
N TYR A 406 -11.23 8.84 14.27
CA TYR A 406 -12.15 9.14 15.37
C TYR A 406 -12.44 10.65 15.40
N PRO A 407 -13.55 11.12 16.01
CA PRO A 407 -13.94 12.53 16.00
C PRO A 407 -12.97 13.42 16.80
N LYS A 408 -12.06 14.12 16.13
CA LYS A 408 -11.07 15.02 16.74
C LYS A 408 -11.56 16.47 16.82
N LYS A 409 -11.05 17.24 17.80
CA LYS A 409 -11.15 18.71 17.83
C LYS A 409 -10.15 19.34 16.85
N ARG A 410 -10.57 19.56 15.60
CA ARG A 410 -9.79 20.21 14.52
C ARG A 410 -10.68 21.06 13.61
N ALA A 411 -10.10 22.10 13.01
CA ALA A 411 -10.78 23.03 12.10
C ALA A 411 -10.55 22.71 10.61
N THR A 412 -9.62 21.81 10.30
CA THR A 412 -9.14 21.48 8.96
C THR A 412 -9.57 20.07 8.54
N HIS A 413 -9.57 19.81 7.23
CA HIS A 413 -9.60 18.43 6.71
C HIS A 413 -8.32 17.68 7.10
N MET A 414 -8.36 16.34 7.16
CA MET A 414 -7.23 15.52 7.59
C MET A 414 -6.08 15.52 6.58
N TYR A 415 -6.39 15.76 5.31
CA TYR A 415 -5.44 15.84 4.22
C TYR A 415 -5.59 17.18 3.48
N ARG A 416 -4.46 17.76 3.08
CA ARG A 416 -4.39 19.05 2.37
C ARG A 416 -3.55 18.92 1.11
N THR A 417 -4.17 19.19 -0.04
CA THR A 417 -3.52 19.32 -1.35
C THR A 417 -3.09 20.76 -1.61
N TYR A 418 -1.98 20.92 -2.33
CA TYR A 418 -1.41 22.21 -2.67
C TYR A 418 -0.97 22.20 -4.15
N GLU A 419 -1.37 23.21 -4.91
CA GLU A 419 -0.93 23.40 -6.31
C GLU A 419 0.38 24.19 -6.37
N TYR A 420 1.28 23.79 -7.26
CA TYR A 420 2.52 24.48 -7.59
C TYR A 420 2.85 24.32 -9.06
N ARG A 421 3.96 24.91 -9.51
CA ARG A 421 4.41 24.82 -10.91
C ARG A 421 5.83 24.29 -11.00
N VAL A 422 6.10 23.33 -11.87
CA VAL A 422 7.45 22.82 -12.14
C VAL A 422 7.74 22.99 -13.63
N ALA A 423 8.81 23.70 -13.98
CA ALA A 423 9.18 23.97 -15.38
C ALA A 423 8.01 24.49 -16.26
N GLY A 424 7.10 25.28 -15.67
CA GLY A 424 5.91 25.83 -16.35
C GLY A 424 4.67 24.92 -16.37
N THR A 425 4.78 23.63 -16.03
CA THR A 425 3.63 22.73 -15.87
C THR A 425 3.04 22.83 -14.46
N ARG A 426 1.76 22.47 -14.28
CA ARG A 426 1.13 22.41 -12.95
C ARG A 426 1.47 21.07 -12.29
N ALA A 427 1.78 21.13 -10.99
CA ALA A 427 2.02 19.97 -10.13
C ALA A 427 1.20 20.11 -8.84
N TRP A 428 0.95 18.99 -8.17
CA TRP A 428 0.23 18.95 -6.90
C TRP A 428 0.99 18.08 -5.90
N GLY A 429 1.10 18.59 -4.67
CA GLY A 429 1.65 17.85 -3.53
C GLY A 429 0.66 17.91 -2.39
N GLY A 430 0.68 16.95 -1.48
CA GLY A 430 -0.24 16.93 -0.35
C GLY A 430 0.38 16.36 0.91
N ALA A 431 -0.22 16.70 2.05
CA ALA A 431 0.24 16.28 3.37
C ALA A 431 -0.96 16.09 4.32
N PHE A 432 -0.79 15.21 5.30
CA PHE A 432 -1.70 15.12 6.43
C PHE A 432 -1.56 16.36 7.32
N THR A 433 -2.67 16.86 7.87
CA THR A 433 -2.68 18.10 8.66
C THR A 433 -2.28 17.88 10.12
N ASP A 434 -2.47 16.67 10.63
CA ASP A 434 -2.10 16.24 12.00
C ASP A 434 -0.69 15.62 12.07
N GLN A 435 0.27 16.09 11.27
CA GLN A 435 1.69 15.69 11.43
C GLN A 435 2.29 16.20 12.75
N PHE A 436 1.79 17.34 13.25
CA PHE A 436 2.17 17.97 14.52
C PHE A 436 0.94 18.04 15.43
N PHE A 437 1.02 17.41 16.59
CA PHE A 437 -0.10 17.33 17.52
C PHE A 437 -0.12 18.51 18.51
N PRO A 438 -1.31 19.06 18.85
CA PRO A 438 -1.43 20.03 19.93
C PRO A 438 -0.98 19.46 21.28
N ASP A 439 -0.54 20.32 22.20
CA ASP A 439 -0.14 19.95 23.57
C ASP A 439 -1.31 19.42 24.42
N GLU A 440 -2.56 19.59 23.98
CA GLU A 440 -3.74 19.02 24.63
C GLU A 440 -3.64 17.48 24.69
N THR A 441 -3.54 16.91 25.90
CA THR A 441 -3.63 15.47 26.15
C THR A 441 -5.00 15.10 26.72
N TYR A 442 -5.54 13.97 26.25
CA TYR A 442 -6.85 13.46 26.64
C TYR A 442 -6.72 12.10 27.32
N THR A 443 -7.66 11.75 28.18
CA THR A 443 -7.74 10.38 28.71
C THR A 443 -8.48 9.50 27.71
N PHE A 444 -7.83 8.45 27.24
CA PHE A 444 -8.41 7.47 26.31
C PHE A 444 -8.72 6.16 27.04
N THR A 445 -9.87 5.57 26.71
CA THR A 445 -10.18 4.15 26.97
C THR A 445 -10.54 3.52 25.63
N LEU A 446 -9.95 2.38 25.29
CA LEU A 446 -10.23 1.64 24.06
C LEU A 446 -10.58 0.19 24.38
N ASN A 447 -11.75 -0.24 23.91
CA ASN A 447 -12.19 -1.62 23.84
C ASN A 447 -12.11 -2.08 22.38
N VAL A 448 -11.20 -2.99 22.08
CA VAL A 448 -10.90 -3.46 20.72
C VAL A 448 -10.98 -4.98 20.71
N ASP A 449 -11.62 -5.55 19.69
CA ASP A 449 -11.66 -7.00 19.49
C ASP A 449 -10.35 -7.58 18.92
N GLY A 450 -10.08 -8.85 19.25
CA GLY A 450 -8.92 -9.58 18.73
C GLY A 450 -7.56 -9.01 19.15
N ASP A 451 -6.51 -9.48 18.49
CA ASP A 451 -5.14 -9.09 18.81
C ASP A 451 -4.77 -7.75 18.15
N VAL A 452 -4.08 -6.92 18.93
CA VAL A 452 -3.58 -5.60 18.56
C VAL A 452 -2.07 -5.68 18.61
N LEU A 453 -1.43 -5.44 17.46
CA LEU A 453 0.03 -5.43 17.34
C LEU A 453 0.64 -4.21 18.02
N PHE A 454 0.04 -3.03 17.85
CA PHE A 454 0.52 -1.80 18.48
C PHE A 454 -0.61 -0.88 18.91
N CYS A 455 -0.48 -0.31 20.11
CA CYS A 455 -1.20 0.88 20.54
C CYS A 455 -0.28 1.74 21.40
N ASN A 456 -0.28 3.05 21.18
CA ASN A 456 0.48 3.98 22.02
C ASN A 456 -0.09 4.03 23.46
N VAL A 457 -1.41 3.90 23.60
CA VAL A 457 -2.10 3.82 24.90
C VAL A 457 -1.80 2.45 25.56
N PRO A 458 -1.41 2.38 26.85
CA PRO A 458 -1.05 1.12 27.51
C PRO A 458 -2.26 0.22 27.81
N LYS A 459 -2.07 -1.10 27.69
CA LYS A 459 -3.06 -2.12 28.03
C LYS A 459 -3.25 -2.23 29.55
N ARG A 460 -4.50 -2.28 30.02
CA ARG A 460 -4.90 -2.42 31.42
C ARG A 460 -6.06 -3.41 31.54
N GLY A 461 -5.73 -4.68 31.75
CA GLY A 461 -6.72 -5.77 31.70
C GLY A 461 -7.18 -6.02 30.25
N THR A 462 -8.48 -5.97 30.01
CA THR A 462 -9.09 -6.19 28.69
C THR A 462 -9.14 -4.95 27.79
N VAL A 463 -8.86 -3.76 28.31
CA VAL A 463 -8.94 -2.48 27.59
C VAL A 463 -7.60 -1.76 27.56
N TYR A 464 -7.38 -0.86 26.60
CA TYR A 464 -6.25 0.06 26.59
C TYR A 464 -6.68 1.36 27.26
N ARG A 465 -5.94 1.84 28.26
CA ARG A 465 -6.33 3.05 29.03
C ARG A 465 -5.14 3.86 29.53
N GLY A 466 -5.11 5.14 29.16
CA GLY A 466 -4.03 6.06 29.48
C GLY A 466 -4.31 7.49 29.01
N LYS A 467 -3.30 8.37 29.09
CA LYS A 467 -3.33 9.71 28.48
C LYS A 467 -2.45 9.73 27.24
N ALA A 468 -2.90 10.42 26.18
CA ALA A 468 -2.16 10.64 24.94
C ALA A 468 -2.62 11.94 24.26
N GLN A 469 -1.88 12.45 23.27
CA GLN A 469 -2.35 13.56 22.42
C GLN A 469 -3.37 13.08 21.37
N ALA A 470 -3.11 11.90 20.81
CA ALA A 470 -3.96 11.19 19.86
C ALA A 470 -3.70 9.68 19.97
N VAL A 471 -4.46 8.84 19.26
CA VAL A 471 -4.30 7.38 19.34
C VAL A 471 -3.94 6.78 18.00
N THR A 472 -2.91 5.93 18.02
CA THR A 472 -2.56 5.00 16.97
C THR A 472 -2.94 3.58 17.40
N LEU A 473 -3.55 2.83 16.48
CA LEU A 473 -3.91 1.43 16.67
C LEU A 473 -3.57 0.64 15.40
N ILE A 474 -2.77 -0.41 15.55
CA ILE A 474 -2.38 -1.32 14.46
C ILE A 474 -2.83 -2.73 14.82
N LYS A 475 -3.65 -3.34 13.96
CA LYS A 475 -3.97 -4.77 13.97
C LYS A 475 -3.50 -5.31 12.63
N GLY A 476 -2.40 -6.06 12.58
CA GLY A 476 -1.76 -6.38 11.31
C GLY A 476 -0.56 -7.31 11.43
N GLN A 477 0.10 -7.56 10.31
CA GLN A 477 1.28 -8.43 10.23
C GLN A 477 2.55 -7.65 10.59
N GLY A 478 3.12 -7.94 11.75
CA GLY A 478 4.38 -7.36 12.18
C GLY A 478 4.84 -7.92 13.52
N HIS A 479 5.96 -7.40 13.99
CA HIS A 479 6.68 -7.88 15.15
C HIS A 479 6.91 -6.73 16.13
N GLN A 480 7.17 -7.09 17.40
CA GLN A 480 7.57 -6.15 18.43
C GLN A 480 8.89 -6.60 19.06
N LEU A 481 9.78 -5.65 19.26
CA LEU A 481 11.06 -5.80 19.94
C LEU A 481 11.15 -4.76 21.06
N VAL A 482 11.75 -5.12 22.19
CA VAL A 482 12.16 -4.15 23.21
C VAL A 482 13.68 -4.14 23.28
N ASP A 483 14.28 -3.01 22.95
CA ASP A 483 15.74 -2.80 23.02
C ASP A 483 16.06 -1.46 23.68
N GLN A 484 17.01 -1.44 24.61
CA GLN A 484 17.47 -0.24 25.34
C GLN A 484 16.35 0.64 25.97
N GLY A 485 15.18 0.06 26.26
CA GLY A 485 14.01 0.78 26.79
C GLY A 485 13.06 1.36 25.73
N TYR A 486 13.38 1.18 24.44
CA TYR A 486 12.51 1.48 23.31
C TYR A 486 11.61 0.27 22.99
N GLU A 487 10.31 0.53 22.79
CA GLU A 487 9.33 -0.41 22.23
C GLU A 487 9.27 -0.20 20.70
N ILE A 488 9.86 -1.11 19.94
CA ILE A 488 9.97 -1.03 18.48
C ILE A 488 8.92 -1.96 17.85
N THR A 489 8.08 -1.44 16.97
CA THR A 489 7.18 -2.23 16.12
C THR A 489 7.62 -2.13 14.67
N TYR A 490 7.69 -3.25 13.96
CA TYR A 490 8.15 -3.29 12.56
C TYR A 490 7.35 -4.29 11.70
N PRO A 491 7.33 -4.14 10.35
CA PRO A 491 6.58 -5.01 9.45
C PRO A 491 7.04 -6.47 9.47
N ALA A 492 6.14 -7.40 9.12
CA ALA A 492 6.45 -8.84 9.11
C ALA A 492 7.42 -9.29 8.01
N ASP A 493 7.67 -8.46 6.99
CA ASP A 493 8.59 -8.74 5.89
C ASP A 493 10.00 -8.18 6.11
N TRP A 494 10.27 -7.56 7.27
CA TRP A 494 11.60 -7.07 7.62
C TRP A 494 12.44 -8.13 8.35
N PRO A 495 13.78 -8.14 8.16
CA PRO A 495 14.70 -8.86 9.04
C PRO A 495 14.53 -8.47 10.50
N HIS A 496 14.71 -9.44 11.40
CA HIS A 496 14.67 -9.25 12.85
C HIS A 496 15.52 -8.05 13.29
N MET A 497 14.90 -7.09 13.99
CA MET A 497 15.48 -5.77 14.22
C MET A 497 16.63 -5.71 15.24
N ALA A 498 16.87 -6.76 16.04
CA ALA A 498 17.69 -6.65 17.25
C ALA A 498 19.16 -6.21 17.04
N GLU A 499 19.79 -6.60 15.92
CA GLU A 499 21.19 -6.24 15.66
C GLU A 499 21.36 -4.79 15.17
N ARG A 500 20.32 -4.23 14.52
CA ARG A 500 20.35 -2.91 13.88
C ARG A 500 19.60 -1.81 14.64
N ALA A 501 18.63 -2.19 15.48
CA ALA A 501 17.88 -1.28 16.34
C ALA A 501 18.79 -0.33 17.17
N PRO A 502 19.87 -0.79 17.84
CA PRO A 502 20.79 0.08 18.55
C PRO A 502 21.37 1.21 17.69
N THR A 503 21.83 0.88 16.47
CA THR A 503 22.46 1.81 15.54
C THR A 503 21.47 2.87 15.04
N VAL A 504 20.28 2.42 14.61
CA VAL A 504 19.21 3.29 14.10
C VAL A 504 18.71 4.22 15.19
N ILE A 505 18.45 3.71 16.40
CA ILE A 505 18.02 4.52 17.55
C ILE A 505 19.09 5.55 17.90
N HIS A 506 20.36 5.14 18.01
CA HIS A 506 21.46 6.06 18.30
C HIS A 506 21.58 7.18 17.26
N GLN A 507 21.42 6.86 15.97
CA GLN A 507 21.43 7.85 14.88
C GLN A 507 20.22 8.79 14.99
N MET A 508 19.02 8.28 15.31
CA MET A 508 17.83 9.10 15.56
C MET A 508 18.02 10.04 16.75
N GLU A 509 18.52 9.55 17.88
CA GLU A 509 18.80 10.36 19.07
C GLU A 509 19.88 11.43 18.83
N LYS A 510 20.96 11.07 18.14
CA LYS A 510 22.04 12.01 17.78
C LYS A 510 21.50 13.11 16.87
N THR A 511 20.74 12.73 15.85
CA THR A 511 20.13 13.65 14.89
C THR A 511 19.12 14.57 15.56
N PHE A 512 18.23 14.02 16.39
CA PHE A 512 17.23 14.80 17.12
C PHE A 512 17.88 15.84 18.03
N ARG A 513 18.95 15.46 18.75
CA ARG A 513 19.76 16.40 19.54
C ARG A 513 20.42 17.51 18.70
N HIS A 514 20.89 17.21 17.50
CA HIS A 514 21.41 18.23 16.58
C HIS A 514 20.29 19.16 16.07
N VAL A 515 19.10 18.63 15.74
CA VAL A 515 17.93 19.44 15.33
C VAL A 515 17.53 20.43 16.43
N GLN A 516 17.54 20.00 17.69
CA GLN A 516 17.24 20.87 18.85
C GLN A 516 18.23 22.03 19.03
N GLN A 517 19.42 21.99 18.41
CA GLN A 517 20.39 23.08 18.45
C GLN A 517 20.04 24.21 17.44
N ILE A 518 19.25 23.91 16.41
CA ILE A 518 18.91 24.84 15.32
C ILE A 518 17.41 25.20 15.25
N ALA A 519 16.51 24.47 15.91
CA ALA A 519 15.09 24.78 15.94
C ALA A 519 14.41 24.29 17.22
N SER A 520 13.28 24.91 17.58
CA SER A 520 12.39 24.36 18.62
C SER A 520 11.63 23.16 18.06
N THR A 521 11.82 21.98 18.65
CA THR A 521 11.14 20.75 18.24
C THR A 521 9.74 20.65 18.82
N ALA A 522 8.85 19.93 18.12
CA ALA A 522 7.46 19.68 18.53
C ALA A 522 7.33 18.78 19.78
N VAL A 523 8.37 18.00 20.08
CA VAL A 523 8.50 17.15 21.28
C VAL A 523 9.84 17.44 21.96
N SER A 524 9.96 17.18 23.27
CA SER A 524 11.19 17.46 24.02
C SER A 524 12.30 16.42 23.82
N SER A 525 11.94 15.22 23.39
CA SER A 525 12.83 14.06 23.27
C SER A 525 12.23 13.05 22.29
N LEU A 526 13.05 12.20 21.69
CA LEU A 526 12.57 11.05 20.91
C LEU A 526 11.70 10.17 21.83
N PRO A 527 10.46 9.82 21.44
CA PRO A 527 9.61 8.96 22.25
C PRO A 527 10.13 7.52 22.23
N ASN A 528 9.94 6.80 23.33
CA ASN A 528 10.45 5.44 23.45
C ASN A 528 9.65 4.41 22.63
N LYS A 529 8.49 4.76 22.08
CA LYS A 529 7.71 3.89 21.19
C LYS A 529 7.95 4.29 19.74
N ILE A 530 8.44 3.37 18.91
CA ILE A 530 8.74 3.62 17.50
C ILE A 530 8.07 2.56 16.63
N VAL A 531 7.33 3.02 15.61
CA VAL A 531 6.71 2.15 14.59
C VAL A 531 7.40 2.41 13.26
N PHE A 532 8.05 1.38 12.72
CA PHE A 532 8.68 1.40 11.40
C PHE A 532 7.71 0.91 10.31
N SER A 533 7.95 1.29 9.06
CA SER A 533 7.31 0.73 7.85
C SER A 533 8.18 1.04 6.63
N SER A 534 7.89 0.44 5.49
CA SER A 534 8.52 0.82 4.19
C SER A 534 7.60 1.68 3.33
N PHE A 535 6.30 1.35 3.28
CA PHE A 535 5.29 2.03 2.45
C PHE A 535 3.93 2.09 3.16
N GLY A 536 2.95 2.77 2.54
CA GLY A 536 1.54 2.84 2.96
C GLY A 536 1.22 3.72 4.17
N LEU A 537 2.17 3.88 5.10
CA LEU A 537 1.98 4.69 6.31
C LEU A 537 2.49 6.12 6.13
N SER A 538 1.78 7.07 6.72
CA SER A 538 2.32 8.41 6.93
C SER A 538 3.35 8.40 8.07
N SER A 539 4.29 9.35 8.05
CA SER A 539 5.19 9.61 9.18
C SER A 539 4.71 10.82 9.97
N PHE A 540 4.76 10.72 11.29
CA PHE A 540 4.46 11.80 12.24
C PHE A 540 5.16 11.54 13.58
N LEU A 541 5.28 12.58 14.41
CA LEU A 541 5.92 12.52 15.72
C LEU A 541 4.98 13.06 16.80
N ALA A 542 4.76 12.27 17.85
CA ALA A 542 4.01 12.66 19.04
C ALA A 542 4.86 12.46 20.31
N ASN A 543 4.45 13.05 21.43
CA ASN A 543 5.20 12.96 22.70
C ASN A 543 5.32 11.52 23.25
N ASP A 544 4.47 10.59 22.81
CA ASP A 544 4.40 9.21 23.28
C ASP A 544 4.78 8.15 22.24
N HIS A 545 4.86 8.49 20.95
CA HIS A 545 5.32 7.59 19.89
C HIS A 545 5.74 8.30 18.59
N LEU A 546 6.63 7.65 17.83
CA LEU A 546 7.04 8.01 16.47
C LEU A 546 6.50 6.97 15.50
N VAL A 547 5.96 7.40 14.36
CA VAL A 547 5.76 6.54 13.18
C VAL A 547 6.71 7.01 12.08
N TYR A 548 7.62 6.13 11.65
CA TYR A 548 8.68 6.42 10.68
C TYR A 548 8.64 5.44 9.51
N ASN A 549 8.46 5.95 8.28
CA ASN A 549 8.03 5.12 7.16
C ASN A 549 9.11 4.72 6.12
N THR A 550 10.37 5.16 6.23
CA THR A 550 11.39 5.15 5.12
C THR A 550 10.89 5.81 3.82
N ASN A 551 9.88 5.25 3.16
CA ASN A 551 9.37 5.49 1.81
C ASN A 551 10.38 5.04 0.74
N ASP A 552 11.05 3.92 1.02
CA ASP A 552 12.17 3.43 0.22
C ASP A 552 12.31 1.90 0.29
N LEU A 553 13.05 1.33 -0.66
CA LEU A 553 13.23 -0.11 -0.86
C LEU A 553 14.45 -0.67 -0.10
N TYR A 554 15.26 0.18 0.52
CA TYR A 554 16.52 -0.17 1.20
C TYR A 554 16.37 -0.29 2.72
N GLY A 555 17.33 -0.96 3.36
CA GLY A 555 17.42 -1.06 4.81
C GLY A 555 17.55 0.30 5.49
N ILE A 556 16.91 0.45 6.66
CA ILE A 556 16.84 1.71 7.41
C ILE A 556 18.21 2.22 7.92
N ASP A 557 19.19 1.33 7.96
CA ASP A 557 20.58 1.52 8.36
C ASP A 557 21.56 1.71 7.19
N GLN A 558 21.09 1.70 5.93
CA GLN A 558 21.93 1.89 4.75
C GLN A 558 22.24 3.38 4.48
N TYR A 559 23.48 3.65 4.04
CA TYR A 559 24.01 4.99 3.75
C TYR A 559 23.13 5.85 2.80
N ILE A 560 22.45 5.24 1.82
CA ILE A 560 21.54 5.98 0.92
C ILE A 560 20.32 6.57 1.64
N MET A 561 19.92 6.00 2.78
CA MET A 561 18.89 6.62 3.61
C MET A 561 19.34 7.95 4.20
N GLU A 562 20.63 8.27 4.33
CA GLU A 562 21.12 9.38 5.16
C GLU A 562 20.53 10.75 4.78
N GLN A 563 20.54 11.16 3.50
CA GLN A 563 19.88 12.41 3.08
C GLN A 563 18.39 12.41 3.46
N ASN A 564 17.67 11.37 3.02
CA ASN A 564 16.23 11.24 3.22
C ASN A 564 15.90 11.17 4.73
N PHE A 565 16.77 10.58 5.53
CA PHE A 565 16.66 10.44 6.98
C PHE A 565 16.82 11.79 7.69
N TYR A 566 17.88 12.55 7.42
CA TYR A 566 18.07 13.87 8.05
C TYR A 566 16.93 14.83 7.69
N GLU A 567 16.54 14.88 6.40
CA GLU A 567 15.43 15.72 5.96
C GLU A 567 14.09 15.27 6.59
N LYS A 568 13.83 13.96 6.67
CA LYS A 568 12.60 13.42 7.26
C LYS A 568 12.54 13.63 8.76
N ILE A 569 13.62 13.43 9.51
CA ILE A 569 13.68 13.74 10.95
C ILE A 569 13.49 15.25 11.17
N LEU A 570 14.11 16.13 10.37
CA LEU A 570 13.83 17.57 10.41
C LEU A 570 12.35 17.88 10.20
N ARG A 571 11.76 17.39 9.10
CA ARG A 571 10.34 17.61 8.75
C ARG A 571 9.34 17.03 9.73
N LEU A 572 9.73 16.02 10.52
CA LEU A 572 8.90 15.42 11.59
C LEU A 572 9.09 16.13 12.93
N SER A 573 10.27 16.70 13.19
CA SER A 573 10.62 17.27 14.49
C SER A 573 10.34 18.77 14.58
N VAL A 574 10.43 19.49 13.46
CA VAL A 574 10.38 20.95 13.41
C VAL A 574 9.05 21.42 12.81
N PRO A 575 8.19 22.13 13.57
CA PRO A 575 6.96 22.69 13.01
C PRO A 575 7.22 23.67 11.85
N PRO A 576 6.36 23.71 10.81
CA PRO A 576 6.48 24.71 9.76
C PRO A 576 6.21 26.12 10.30
N LYS A 577 7.04 27.09 9.91
CA LYS A 577 6.95 28.48 10.34
C LYS A 577 7.27 29.42 9.17
N GLY A 578 6.49 30.49 9.02
CA GLY A 578 6.58 31.39 7.88
C GLY A 578 6.16 30.75 6.55
N SER A 579 6.45 31.44 5.44
CA SER A 579 6.02 30.99 4.13
C SER A 579 6.57 29.60 3.77
N ARG A 580 5.76 28.78 3.07
CA ARG A 580 6.13 27.39 2.74
C ARG A 580 7.44 27.26 1.97
N ILE A 581 7.75 28.18 1.06
CA ILE A 581 9.03 28.17 0.34
C ILE A 581 10.19 28.45 1.29
N MET A 582 10.07 29.44 2.17
CA MET A 582 11.09 29.81 3.15
C MET A 582 11.39 28.66 4.12
N TYR A 583 10.36 27.99 4.63
CA TYR A 583 10.51 26.79 5.45
C TYR A 583 11.21 25.64 4.69
N ASN A 584 10.87 25.41 3.42
CA ASN A 584 11.51 24.36 2.62
C ASN A 584 12.98 24.66 2.28
N GLU A 585 13.35 25.91 2.02
CA GLU A 585 14.76 26.28 1.83
C GLU A 585 15.54 26.18 3.15
N TRP A 586 14.94 26.54 4.28
CA TRP A 586 15.54 26.31 5.61
C TRP A 586 15.79 24.82 5.86
N ILE A 587 14.82 23.93 5.58
CA ILE A 587 14.97 22.47 5.68
C ILE A 587 16.11 21.96 4.76
N SER A 588 16.19 22.44 3.53
CA SER A 588 17.23 22.08 2.55
C SER A 588 18.66 22.44 3.02
N LEU A 589 18.82 23.59 3.68
CA LEU A 589 20.10 24.02 4.25
C LEU A 589 20.40 23.35 5.59
N ALA A 590 19.39 23.14 6.43
CA ALA A 590 19.51 22.40 7.69
C ALA A 590 19.91 20.93 7.47
N THR A 591 19.39 20.28 6.43
CA THR A 591 19.76 18.92 6.03
C THR A 591 21.25 18.85 5.68
N ARG A 592 21.77 19.80 4.87
CA ARG A 592 23.20 19.87 4.55
C ARG A 592 24.07 20.14 5.76
N TRP A 593 23.63 21.00 6.68
CA TRP A 593 24.34 21.21 7.94
C TRP A 593 24.38 19.94 8.80
N LEU A 594 23.27 19.19 8.90
CA LEU A 594 23.24 17.91 9.61
C LEU A 594 24.19 16.88 8.98
N MET A 595 24.26 16.81 7.66
CA MET A 595 25.23 15.95 6.96
C MET A 595 26.67 16.38 7.27
N GLN A 596 27.00 17.68 7.18
CA GLN A 596 28.31 18.22 7.55
C GLN A 596 28.68 17.94 9.03
N LYS A 597 27.72 18.09 9.96
CA LYS A 597 27.93 17.83 11.41
C LYS A 597 28.09 16.35 11.74
N ASN A 598 27.86 15.45 10.78
CA ASN A 598 28.04 14.00 10.90
C ASN A 598 29.16 13.46 9.99
N ASP A 599 29.99 14.34 9.43
CA ASP A 599 31.12 14.00 8.55
C ASP A 599 30.72 13.29 7.23
N LEU A 600 29.50 13.54 6.76
CA LEU A 600 28.93 12.89 5.58
C LEU A 600 29.13 13.71 4.30
N PRO A 601 29.34 13.07 3.14
CA PRO A 601 29.40 13.72 1.83
C PRO A 601 28.18 14.61 1.56
N VAL A 602 28.42 15.92 1.49
CA VAL A 602 27.34 16.90 1.31
C VAL A 602 26.80 16.85 -0.12
N ILE A 603 25.47 16.84 -0.25
CA ILE A 603 24.76 17.05 -1.52
C ILE A 603 25.24 18.35 -2.18
N ASP A 604 25.36 18.33 -3.51
CA ASP A 604 25.70 19.52 -4.29
C ASP A 604 24.87 20.75 -3.86
N TRP A 605 25.58 21.84 -3.58
CA TRP A 605 25.02 23.14 -3.21
C TRP A 605 24.27 23.80 -4.38
N SER A 606 24.41 23.29 -5.61
CA SER A 606 23.61 23.71 -6.77
C SER A 606 22.12 23.36 -6.66
N SER A 607 21.76 22.33 -5.89
CA SER A 607 20.37 21.87 -5.71
C SER A 607 19.65 22.62 -4.60
N LYS A 608 18.43 23.08 -4.85
CA LYS A 608 17.59 23.82 -3.87
C LYS A 608 16.34 23.00 -3.51
N SER A 609 15.42 23.56 -2.74
CA SER A 609 14.19 22.83 -2.35
C SER A 609 13.30 22.47 -3.55
N GLU A 610 12.40 21.49 -3.36
CA GLU A 610 11.40 21.08 -4.36
C GLU A 610 10.53 22.24 -4.90
N TRP A 611 10.38 23.33 -4.12
CA TRP A 611 9.59 24.51 -4.47
C TRP A 611 10.40 25.61 -5.17
N PHE A 612 11.73 25.50 -5.25
CA PHE A 612 12.60 26.51 -5.87
C PHE A 612 12.20 26.77 -7.33
N GLU A 613 12.01 25.70 -8.11
CA GLU A 613 11.72 25.84 -9.54
C GLU A 613 10.37 26.51 -9.84
N SER A 614 9.45 26.51 -8.87
CA SER A 614 8.14 27.19 -8.99
C SER A 614 8.19 28.70 -8.78
N GLN A 615 9.31 29.23 -8.27
CA GLN A 615 9.40 30.65 -7.88
C GLN A 615 9.65 31.60 -9.06
N PRO A 616 9.22 32.87 -8.97
CA PRO A 616 9.61 33.92 -9.91
C PRO A 616 11.13 34.11 -9.96
N SER A 617 11.67 34.55 -11.11
CA SER A 617 13.12 34.72 -11.31
C SER A 617 13.79 35.71 -10.35
N SER A 618 13.04 36.68 -9.79
CA SER A 618 13.53 37.57 -8.72
C SER A 618 13.79 36.80 -7.42
N VAL A 619 12.83 35.98 -7.00
CA VAL A 619 12.93 35.14 -5.80
C VAL A 619 14.01 34.06 -5.97
N LYS A 620 14.11 33.44 -7.15
CA LYS A 620 15.20 32.48 -7.43
C LYS A 620 16.58 33.08 -7.18
N LYS A 621 16.84 34.30 -7.67
CA LYS A 621 18.11 35.02 -7.43
C LYS A 621 18.37 35.32 -5.94
N GLN A 622 17.34 35.68 -5.18
CA GLN A 622 17.47 35.89 -3.73
C GLN A 622 17.83 34.60 -2.99
N ILE A 623 17.17 33.47 -3.34
CA ILE A 623 17.49 32.16 -2.77
C ILE A 623 18.92 31.72 -3.17
N GLU A 624 19.33 31.94 -4.42
CA GLU A 624 20.69 31.64 -4.88
C GLU A 624 21.76 32.45 -4.13
N ALA A 625 21.52 33.73 -3.88
CA ALA A 625 22.41 34.57 -3.06
C ALA A 625 22.52 34.08 -1.61
N ILE A 626 21.41 33.59 -1.03
CA ILE A 626 21.37 32.95 0.29
C ILE A 626 22.24 31.69 0.32
N TYR A 627 22.14 30.79 -0.67
CA TYR A 627 22.97 29.59 -0.74
C TYR A 627 24.46 29.94 -0.91
N GLN A 628 24.79 30.94 -1.74
CA GLN A 628 26.15 31.44 -1.92
C GLN A 628 26.74 32.06 -0.64
N ALA A 629 25.94 32.77 0.15
CA ALA A 629 26.37 33.34 1.43
C ALA A 629 26.52 32.28 2.54
N PHE A 630 25.70 31.22 2.52
CA PHE A 630 25.68 30.16 3.53
C PHE A 630 26.73 29.06 3.30
N GLN A 631 27.04 28.71 2.05
CA GLN A 631 28.00 27.66 1.71
C GLN A 631 29.40 27.81 2.37
N PRO A 632 30.08 28.98 2.32
CA PRO A 632 31.46 29.13 2.81
C PRO A 632 31.58 29.16 4.34
N LEU A 633 30.47 29.23 5.06
CA LEU A 633 30.46 29.33 6.52
C LEU A 633 30.97 28.05 7.19
N ASP A 634 31.59 28.20 8.34
CA ASP A 634 31.95 27.05 9.18
C ASP A 634 30.69 26.39 9.79
N VAL A 635 30.89 25.24 10.43
CA VAL A 635 29.79 24.41 10.94
C VAL A 635 29.01 25.10 12.07
N ASP A 636 29.65 25.96 12.86
CA ASP A 636 29.02 26.60 14.02
C ASP A 636 28.39 27.95 13.62
N GLN A 637 28.98 28.68 12.67
CA GLN A 637 28.34 29.78 11.95
C GLN A 637 27.05 29.34 11.25
N LYS A 638 27.08 28.20 10.54
CA LYS A 638 25.87 27.60 9.94
C LYS A 638 24.81 27.26 10.97
N GLN A 639 25.21 26.66 12.10
CA GLN A 639 24.31 26.36 13.20
C GLN A 639 23.64 27.64 13.74
N GLN A 640 24.42 28.69 14.03
CA GLN A 640 23.90 29.96 14.54
C GLN A 640 22.99 30.67 13.52
N CYS A 641 23.34 30.63 12.24
CA CYS A 641 22.53 31.14 11.14
C CYS A 641 21.17 30.42 11.04
N LEU A 642 21.17 29.09 10.98
CA LEU A 642 19.94 28.27 10.91
C LEU A 642 19.05 28.51 12.13
N ARG A 643 19.65 28.60 13.33
CA ARG A 643 18.96 28.90 14.59
C ARG A 643 18.30 30.28 14.57
N THR A 644 19.03 31.30 14.14
CA THR A 644 18.55 32.69 14.08
C THR A 644 17.45 32.84 13.04
N TRP A 645 17.56 32.16 11.90
CA TRP A 645 16.51 32.11 10.88
C TRP A 645 15.23 31.50 11.45
N TYR A 646 15.28 30.27 11.97
CA TYR A 646 14.09 29.58 12.47
C TYR A 646 13.42 30.33 13.65
N ALA A 647 14.23 30.82 14.59
CA ALA A 647 13.74 31.55 15.76
C ALA A 647 12.90 32.78 15.36
N ASN A 648 13.31 33.50 14.31
CA ASN A 648 12.71 34.79 13.95
C ASN A 648 11.74 34.74 12.76
N MET A 649 11.77 33.72 11.88
CA MET A 649 10.90 33.70 10.69
C MET A 649 9.41 33.64 10.99
N ASP A 650 8.60 34.37 10.23
CA ASP A 650 7.15 34.37 10.31
C ASP A 650 6.53 34.56 8.91
N ASP A 651 5.20 34.67 8.81
CA ASP A 651 4.51 34.82 7.52
C ASP A 651 4.76 36.19 6.85
N GLY A 652 5.32 37.16 7.58
CA GLY A 652 5.70 38.48 7.10
C GLY A 652 7.20 38.64 6.77
N TRP A 653 8.00 37.58 6.93
CA TRP A 653 9.43 37.61 6.62
C TRP A 653 9.73 37.68 5.11
N THR A 654 10.77 38.43 4.76
CA THR A 654 11.27 38.59 3.37
C THR A 654 12.64 37.94 3.21
N TRP A 655 13.01 37.61 1.97
CA TRP A 655 14.33 37.06 1.65
C TRP A 655 15.47 38.03 1.95
N ASP A 656 15.25 39.34 1.77
CA ASP A 656 16.26 40.36 2.05
C ASP A 656 16.63 40.38 3.54
N ARG A 657 15.67 40.20 4.45
CA ARG A 657 15.93 40.07 5.90
C ARG A 657 16.73 38.82 6.26
N ILE A 658 16.52 37.71 5.56
CA ILE A 658 17.34 36.50 5.73
C ILE A 658 18.78 36.79 5.29
N PHE A 659 18.95 37.51 4.17
CA PHE A 659 20.27 37.86 3.64
C PHE A 659 21.02 38.84 4.56
N GLU A 660 20.34 39.87 5.10
CA GLU A 660 20.87 40.77 6.13
C GLU A 660 21.34 39.99 7.36
N MET A 661 20.48 39.12 7.91
CA MET A 661 20.80 38.24 9.04
C MET A 661 22.01 37.33 8.76
N MET A 662 22.15 36.80 7.54
CA MET A 662 23.34 36.03 7.14
C MET A 662 24.61 36.90 7.12
N GLN A 663 24.54 38.14 6.63
CA GLN A 663 25.70 39.05 6.66
C GLN A 663 26.10 39.43 8.09
N GLU A 664 25.15 39.61 9.01
CA GLU A 664 25.44 39.89 10.42
C GLU A 664 26.20 38.73 11.09
N VAL A 665 25.78 37.48 10.85
CA VAL A 665 26.50 36.29 11.37
C VAL A 665 27.92 36.22 10.80
N ASN A 666 28.10 36.53 9.51
CA ASN A 666 29.41 36.52 8.85
C ASN A 666 30.34 37.62 9.38
N GLY A 667 29.80 38.79 9.70
CA GLY A 667 30.56 39.94 10.21
C GLY A 667 31.19 39.73 11.58
N VAL A 668 30.66 38.80 12.39
CA VAL A 668 31.19 38.49 13.74
C VAL A 668 32.46 37.63 13.68
N GLY A 669 32.64 36.81 12.63
CA GLY A 669 33.83 35.97 12.45
C GLY A 669 35.06 36.69 11.89
N GLY A 670 34.89 37.91 11.36
CA GLY A 670 35.94 38.68 10.67
C GLY A 670 36.87 39.51 11.57
N ARG A 671 36.91 39.25 12.89
CA ARG A 671 37.76 39.96 13.86
C ARG A 671 38.54 38.99 14.75
N HIS A 672 39.53 38.34 14.17
CA HIS A 672 40.66 37.73 14.88
C HIS A 672 41.98 38.21 14.25
#